data_AF-A0A8I4A090-F1
#
_entry.id   AF-A0A8I4A090-F1
#
_cell.length_a   1.000
_cell.length_b   1.000
_cell.length_c   1.000
_cell.angle_alpha   90.00
_cell.angle_beta   90.00
_cell.angle_gamma   90.00
#
_symmetry.space_group_name_H-M   'P 1'
#
loop_
_entity.id
_entity.type
_entity.pdbx_description
1 polymer ?
#
loop_
_entity_poly.entity_id
_entity_poly.type
_entity_poly.pdbx_seq_one_letter_code
_entity_poly.pdbx_strand_id
1 'polypeptide(L)'
;MGEERSLSLLAKAMDPRHPSMMTDVVKLLSAVCIVGEESILEEVLEALTLAGEEKKIDRFFCIVEGLRHNSVQLQVACMQLINALVTSPDDLDFRLHIRNEFMRCGLKEILPNLKCIKNDGLDIQLKVFDEHKEEDLIELSHRLTDIRAELDEANDVYNMVWSTVKETRAEGYFISILQHLLLIRNDYFIRQQYFKLIDECVSQIVLHRDGMDPDFTYRKRLDLDLTQFIDVCVDQAKLEEIEEKASELYKKFEKEFTDHQETQAELLKKEAKINELQAELQTFKSQFGALPADCNIPLPSSKEGGTGCSAIPPPPPLPSGGGVPPPPPPPPPPPLPGMRMPFGGPVPPPPPLGFLGGQSSPPLPTLPFGLKPKKEFKPEISMRRLNWLKIRPHEMTENCFWIKVNENKYENVDLLCKLENTFCCQHKERREEENIEEKKLIKKKIKELKFLDSKIAQNLSIFLSSFRVPYEEIRMMILEVDETQLAESMIQNLIKHLPDQEQLNSLSQFKSEYNNLCEPEQFAVVMSNVKRLRPRLSAILFKLQFEEQVNNIKPDIMAVSTACEEIKKSKSFSKLLELVLLMGNYMNAGSRNAQTFGFNLSSLCKLKDTKSADQKTTLLHFLVEICEEKYPDILTFVDDLEPLDKASKVSVETLEKNLRQMGRQLQQLEKELETFPPPEDLHDKFVTKMARFVITAKEQYETLSKFHGNMEKLYQSVMGYYAIDVKKVSVEDFLTDLNNFRTTFMQAIKENIKKREAEEKEKRARIAKELAERERLERQQKKKRLLEMKTEGDETGVMDNLLEALQSGAAFRDRRKRTPKPKDVRQSLSPMSQRPVLKVCNHGNKPYS
;
A
#
# COMPACT_ATOMS: atom_id res chain seq x y z
N MET A 1 61.58 -29.49 13.31
CA MET A 1 61.31 -28.06 13.62
C MET A 1 59.87 -27.78 13.22
N GLY A 2 59.14 -26.91 13.91
CA GLY A 2 57.72 -26.65 13.59
C GLY A 2 57.55 -26.05 12.19
N GLU A 3 56.48 -26.45 11.49
CA GLU A 3 56.23 -26.14 10.08
C GLU A 3 56.04 -24.62 9.86
N GLU A 4 55.25 -23.97 10.72
CA GLU A 4 55.10 -22.51 10.87
C GLU A 4 56.45 -21.75 10.83
N ARG A 5 57.46 -22.21 11.58
CA ARG A 5 58.81 -21.62 11.59
C ARG A 5 59.55 -21.81 10.26
N SER A 6 59.28 -22.89 9.53
CA SER A 6 59.90 -23.12 8.22
C SER A 6 59.28 -22.26 7.12
N LEU A 7 57.95 -22.07 7.13
CA LEU A 7 57.25 -21.19 6.20
C LEU A 7 57.67 -19.73 6.39
N SER A 8 57.77 -19.26 7.64
CA SER A 8 58.27 -17.91 7.96
C SER A 8 59.72 -17.69 7.47
N LEU A 9 60.59 -18.69 7.60
CA LEU A 9 61.97 -18.61 7.09
C LEU A 9 62.02 -18.58 5.55
N LEU A 10 61.21 -19.37 4.86
CA LEU A 10 61.08 -19.33 3.40
C LEU A 10 60.58 -17.96 2.92
N ALA A 11 59.49 -17.44 3.49
CA ALA A 11 58.94 -16.13 3.14
C ALA A 11 59.95 -14.99 3.37
N LYS A 12 60.75 -15.05 4.45
CA LYS A 12 61.81 -14.07 4.71
C LYS A 12 62.95 -14.16 3.68
N ALA A 13 63.33 -15.37 3.26
CA ALA A 13 64.38 -15.62 2.26
C ALA A 13 64.01 -15.17 0.82
N MET A 14 62.76 -14.78 0.57
CA MET A 14 62.36 -14.16 -0.70
C MET A 14 62.95 -12.75 -0.82
N ASP A 15 63.99 -12.63 -1.66
CA ASP A 15 64.70 -11.39 -1.97
C ASP A 15 65.09 -11.37 -3.46
N PRO A 16 64.49 -10.50 -4.29
CA PRO A 16 64.81 -10.38 -5.72
C PRO A 16 66.28 -10.09 -6.05
N ARG A 17 67.07 -9.62 -5.07
CA ARG A 17 68.53 -9.41 -5.22
C ARG A 17 69.33 -10.72 -5.25
N HIS A 18 68.71 -11.84 -4.85
CA HIS A 18 69.31 -13.17 -4.79
C HIS A 18 68.50 -14.16 -5.67
N PRO A 19 68.44 -13.94 -7.00
CA PRO A 19 67.42 -14.54 -7.87
C PRO A 19 67.43 -16.07 -7.90
N SER A 20 68.58 -16.73 -7.79
CA SER A 20 68.64 -18.20 -7.74
C SER A 20 67.99 -18.76 -6.46
N MET A 21 68.41 -18.24 -5.29
CA MET A 21 67.83 -18.64 -3.99
C MET A 21 66.33 -18.35 -3.94
N MET A 22 65.91 -17.18 -4.46
CA MET A 22 64.49 -16.85 -4.55
C MET A 22 63.74 -17.80 -5.48
N THR A 23 64.31 -18.23 -6.62
CA THR A 23 63.69 -19.19 -7.54
C THR A 23 63.36 -20.50 -6.83
N ASP A 24 64.30 -21.03 -6.04
CA ASP A 24 64.12 -22.31 -5.33
C ASP A 24 63.11 -22.18 -4.19
N VAL A 25 63.19 -21.10 -3.40
CA VAL A 25 62.23 -20.79 -2.32
C VAL A 25 60.80 -20.64 -2.88
N VAL A 26 60.63 -19.95 -4.00
CA VAL A 26 59.34 -19.72 -4.65
C VAL A 26 58.76 -21.01 -5.24
N LYS A 27 59.60 -21.90 -5.80
CA LYS A 27 59.18 -23.25 -6.22
C LYS A 27 58.72 -24.11 -5.03
N LEU A 28 59.47 -24.11 -3.92
CA LEU A 28 59.09 -24.84 -2.71
C LEU A 28 57.77 -24.34 -2.12
N LEU A 29 57.56 -23.02 -2.04
CA LEU A 29 56.27 -22.46 -1.62
C LEU A 29 55.13 -22.80 -2.59
N SER A 30 55.39 -22.87 -3.91
CA SER A 30 54.40 -23.33 -4.89
C SER A 30 53.96 -24.78 -4.64
N ALA A 31 54.92 -25.66 -4.34
CA ALA A 31 54.67 -27.07 -4.02
C ALA A 31 53.84 -27.22 -2.73
N VAL A 32 54.20 -26.48 -1.68
CA VAL A 32 53.48 -26.43 -0.40
C VAL A 32 52.02 -25.98 -0.59
N CYS A 33 51.78 -24.90 -1.36
CA CYS A 33 50.44 -24.37 -1.62
C CYS A 33 49.51 -25.33 -2.37
N ILE A 34 50.05 -26.31 -3.10
CA ILE A 34 49.25 -27.30 -3.85
C ILE A 34 49.02 -28.58 -3.04
N VAL A 35 50.03 -29.08 -2.34
CA VAL A 35 49.96 -30.38 -1.63
C VAL A 35 49.34 -30.25 -0.24
N GLY A 36 49.40 -29.06 0.38
CA GLY A 36 48.97 -28.84 1.75
C GLY A 36 47.48 -29.07 2.04
N GLU A 37 47.15 -29.10 3.33
CA GLU A 37 45.77 -28.93 3.79
C GLU A 37 45.30 -27.47 3.59
N GLU A 38 44.00 -27.21 3.69
CA GLU A 38 43.44 -25.89 3.37
C GLU A 38 44.02 -24.78 4.28
N SER A 39 44.37 -25.10 5.54
CA SER A 39 45.05 -24.17 6.46
C SER A 39 46.45 -23.77 5.99
N ILE A 40 47.17 -24.65 5.30
CA ILE A 40 48.58 -24.40 4.92
C ILE A 40 48.66 -23.24 3.90
N LEU A 41 47.60 -22.99 3.13
CA LEU A 41 47.52 -21.80 2.28
C LEU A 41 47.34 -20.51 3.12
N GLU A 42 46.55 -20.56 4.19
CA GLU A 42 46.42 -19.45 5.14
C GLU A 42 47.75 -19.19 5.86
N GLU A 43 48.44 -20.25 6.31
CA GLU A 43 49.77 -20.19 6.96
C GLU A 43 50.86 -19.62 6.03
N VAL A 44 50.87 -19.97 4.73
CA VAL A 44 51.80 -19.36 3.75
C VAL A 44 51.46 -17.88 3.53
N LEU A 45 50.17 -17.52 3.46
CA LEU A 45 49.74 -16.12 3.32
C LEU A 45 50.07 -15.30 4.57
N GLU A 46 49.97 -15.86 5.77
CA GLU A 46 50.42 -15.23 7.03
C GLU A 46 51.95 -15.08 7.07
N ALA A 47 52.70 -16.11 6.70
CA ALA A 47 54.17 -16.05 6.62
C ALA A 47 54.67 -14.97 5.64
N LEU A 48 54.02 -14.83 4.48
CA LEU A 48 54.27 -13.74 3.53
C LEU A 48 53.90 -12.37 4.11
N THR A 49 52.81 -12.29 4.87
CA THR A 49 52.38 -11.04 5.54
C THR A 49 53.39 -10.58 6.58
N LEU A 50 53.82 -11.48 7.48
CA LEU A 50 54.83 -11.21 8.51
C LEU A 50 56.20 -10.84 7.90
N ALA A 51 56.59 -11.47 6.79
CA ALA A 51 57.81 -11.12 6.06
C ALA A 51 57.70 -9.75 5.35
N GLY A 52 56.51 -9.36 4.91
CA GLY A 52 56.21 -8.03 4.38
C GLY A 52 56.27 -6.94 5.45
N GLU A 53 55.61 -7.14 6.60
CA GLU A 53 55.59 -6.20 7.73
C GLU A 53 56.99 -5.91 8.29
N GLU A 54 57.83 -6.94 8.45
CA GLU A 54 59.24 -6.79 8.88
C GLU A 54 60.06 -5.93 7.91
N LYS A 55 59.77 -6.06 6.60
CA LYS A 55 60.42 -5.32 5.51
C LYS A 55 59.72 -3.98 5.19
N LYS A 56 58.55 -3.71 5.79
CA LYS A 56 57.63 -2.57 5.52
C LYS A 56 57.16 -2.46 4.06
N ILE A 57 56.79 -3.59 3.47
CA ILE A 57 56.31 -3.73 2.09
C ILE A 57 55.07 -4.62 2.04
N ASP A 58 54.29 -4.52 0.97
CA ASP A 58 53.15 -5.41 0.74
C ASP A 58 53.63 -6.88 0.62
N ARG A 59 52.82 -7.81 1.13
CA ARG A 59 53.17 -9.25 1.23
C ARG A 59 53.53 -9.92 -0.10
N PHE A 60 53.04 -9.38 -1.22
CA PHE A 60 53.33 -9.86 -2.56
C PHE A 60 54.40 -9.08 -3.31
N PHE A 61 54.91 -7.96 -2.76
CA PHE A 61 55.89 -7.08 -3.42
C PHE A 61 57.12 -7.84 -3.93
N CYS A 62 57.73 -8.71 -3.10
CA CYS A 62 58.89 -9.49 -3.52
C CYS A 62 58.58 -10.43 -4.69
N ILE A 63 57.39 -11.02 -4.77
CA ILE A 63 56.99 -11.90 -5.89
C ILE A 63 56.88 -11.09 -7.17
N VAL A 64 56.21 -9.93 -7.10
CA VAL A 64 55.95 -9.06 -8.25
C VAL A 64 57.25 -8.43 -8.76
N GLU A 65 58.17 -7.99 -7.90
CA GLU A 65 59.49 -7.53 -8.31
C GLU A 65 60.37 -8.66 -8.88
N GLY A 66 60.18 -9.91 -8.43
CA GLY A 66 60.78 -11.08 -9.07
C GLY A 66 60.37 -11.26 -10.54
N LEU A 67 59.16 -10.83 -10.92
CA LEU A 67 58.71 -10.80 -12.33
C LEU A 67 59.38 -9.68 -13.14
N ARG A 68 59.80 -8.57 -12.50
CA ARG A 68 60.55 -7.48 -13.16
C ARG A 68 62.03 -7.82 -13.40
N HIS A 69 62.56 -8.89 -12.79
CA HIS A 69 63.96 -9.28 -12.94
C HIS A 69 64.25 -9.95 -14.30
N ASN A 70 65.42 -9.69 -14.88
CA ASN A 70 65.91 -10.26 -16.16
C ASN A 70 66.12 -11.80 -16.18
N SER A 71 65.64 -12.55 -15.17
CA SER A 71 65.82 -14.00 -15.08
C SER A 71 64.52 -14.71 -15.40
N VAL A 72 64.42 -15.26 -16.61
CA VAL A 72 63.22 -15.99 -17.07
C VAL A 72 62.88 -17.16 -16.13
N GLN A 73 63.88 -17.80 -15.54
CA GLN A 73 63.67 -18.87 -14.54
C GLN A 73 62.98 -18.37 -13.26
N LEU A 74 63.33 -17.16 -12.79
CA LEU A 74 62.65 -16.52 -11.66
C LEU A 74 61.25 -16.02 -12.06
N GLN A 75 61.10 -15.48 -13.27
CA GLN A 75 59.80 -15.04 -13.79
C GLN A 75 58.79 -16.20 -13.87
N VAL A 76 59.22 -17.36 -14.39
CA VAL A 76 58.41 -18.59 -14.40
C VAL A 76 58.05 -19.03 -12.98
N ALA A 77 59.02 -19.06 -12.05
CA ALA A 77 58.77 -19.46 -10.67
C ALA A 77 57.79 -18.51 -9.95
N CYS A 78 57.96 -17.18 -10.08
CA CYS A 78 57.04 -16.21 -9.50
C CYS A 78 55.62 -16.35 -10.07
N MET A 79 55.48 -16.55 -11.39
CA MET A 79 54.17 -16.76 -12.01
C MET A 79 53.52 -18.08 -11.57
N GLN A 80 54.34 -19.13 -11.38
CA GLN A 80 53.92 -20.42 -10.85
C GLN A 80 53.42 -20.32 -9.38
N LEU A 81 54.07 -19.51 -8.54
CA LEU A 81 53.60 -19.26 -7.17
C LEU A 81 52.33 -18.41 -7.15
N ILE A 82 52.20 -17.40 -8.03
CA ILE A 82 50.94 -16.66 -8.22
C ILE A 82 49.81 -17.63 -8.58
N ASN A 83 50.04 -18.52 -9.56
CA ASN A 83 49.07 -19.55 -9.92
C ASN A 83 48.72 -20.46 -8.74
N ALA A 84 49.70 -20.93 -7.96
CA ALA A 84 49.44 -21.75 -6.78
C ALA A 84 48.58 -21.01 -5.72
N LEU A 85 48.82 -19.71 -5.50
CA LEU A 85 48.08 -18.90 -4.54
C LEU A 85 46.67 -18.53 -5.02
N VAL A 86 46.45 -18.25 -6.31
CA VAL A 86 45.12 -17.86 -6.84
C VAL A 86 44.25 -19.03 -7.30
N THR A 87 44.81 -20.21 -7.60
CA THR A 87 44.02 -21.37 -8.08
C THR A 87 43.69 -22.41 -7.00
N SER A 88 44.48 -22.48 -5.92
CA SER A 88 44.27 -23.45 -4.83
C SER A 88 43.01 -23.23 -3.96
N PRO A 89 42.48 -22.01 -3.75
CA PRO A 89 41.25 -21.84 -2.96
C PRO A 89 39.99 -22.30 -3.71
N ASP A 90 39.15 -23.09 -3.03
CA ASP A 90 37.84 -23.49 -3.55
C ASP A 90 36.82 -22.32 -3.56
N ASP A 91 36.99 -21.31 -2.70
CA ASP A 91 36.09 -20.15 -2.59
C ASP A 91 36.40 -19.05 -3.62
N LEU A 92 35.40 -18.63 -4.40
CA LEU A 92 35.55 -17.61 -5.46
C LEU A 92 35.91 -16.23 -4.92
N ASP A 93 35.29 -15.80 -3.82
CA ASP A 93 35.46 -14.45 -3.30
C ASP A 93 36.89 -14.27 -2.73
N PHE A 94 37.45 -15.32 -2.13
CA PHE A 94 38.86 -15.39 -1.73
C PHE A 94 39.83 -15.42 -2.92
N ARG A 95 39.53 -16.17 -4.00
CA ARG A 95 40.35 -16.16 -5.23
C ARG A 95 40.41 -14.78 -5.87
N LEU A 96 39.25 -14.12 -6.01
CA LEU A 96 39.16 -12.76 -6.53
C LEU A 96 39.92 -11.77 -5.65
N HIS A 97 39.81 -11.89 -4.31
CA HIS A 97 40.56 -11.07 -3.36
C HIS A 97 42.08 -11.16 -3.55
N ILE A 98 42.65 -12.38 -3.55
CA ILE A 98 44.10 -12.60 -3.71
C ILE A 98 44.58 -12.14 -5.09
N ARG A 99 43.82 -12.43 -6.16
CA ARG A 99 44.15 -11.97 -7.52
C ARG A 99 44.16 -10.43 -7.60
N ASN A 100 43.15 -9.76 -7.07
CA ASN A 100 43.07 -8.30 -7.08
C ASN A 100 44.17 -7.64 -6.25
N GLU A 101 44.64 -8.29 -5.18
CA GLU A 101 45.80 -7.84 -4.41
C GLU A 101 47.10 -7.93 -5.23
N PHE A 102 47.36 -9.05 -5.92
CA PHE A 102 48.50 -9.13 -6.86
C PHE A 102 48.45 -8.04 -7.94
N MET A 103 47.27 -7.74 -8.48
CA MET A 103 47.09 -6.68 -9.49
C MET A 103 47.37 -5.29 -8.91
N ARG A 104 46.95 -5.01 -7.65
CA ARG A 104 47.28 -3.78 -6.91
C ARG A 104 48.78 -3.65 -6.61
N CYS A 105 49.46 -4.74 -6.27
CA CYS A 105 50.91 -4.76 -6.04
C CYS A 105 51.75 -4.60 -7.33
N GLY A 106 51.13 -4.35 -8.49
CA GLY A 106 51.80 -3.97 -9.74
C GLY A 106 51.77 -5.01 -10.86
N LEU A 107 51.19 -6.21 -10.64
CA LEU A 107 51.15 -7.27 -11.67
C LEU A 107 50.48 -6.80 -12.98
N LYS A 108 49.49 -5.90 -12.88
CA LYS A 108 48.78 -5.30 -14.03
C LYS A 108 49.71 -4.62 -15.04
N GLU A 109 50.78 -3.96 -14.58
CA GLU A 109 51.77 -3.29 -15.44
C GLU A 109 52.72 -4.27 -16.12
N ILE A 110 52.92 -5.44 -15.51
CA ILE A 110 54.00 -6.37 -15.83
C ILE A 110 53.52 -7.44 -16.81
N LEU A 111 52.27 -7.89 -16.71
CA LEU A 111 51.67 -8.91 -17.59
C LEU A 111 51.84 -8.63 -19.10
N PRO A 112 51.67 -7.39 -19.64
CA PRO A 112 51.90 -7.12 -21.05
C PRO A 112 53.36 -7.36 -21.48
N ASN A 113 54.31 -7.02 -20.61
CA ASN A 113 55.74 -7.21 -20.84
C ASN A 113 56.12 -8.69 -20.77
N LEU A 114 55.57 -9.45 -19.81
CA LEU A 114 55.79 -10.91 -19.72
C LEU A 114 55.27 -11.64 -20.96
N LYS A 115 54.10 -11.23 -21.49
CA LYS A 115 53.52 -11.78 -22.74
C LYS A 115 54.35 -11.47 -24.01
N CYS A 116 55.41 -10.69 -23.91
CA CYS A 116 56.37 -10.44 -24.99
C CYS A 116 57.65 -11.31 -24.88
N ILE A 117 57.85 -12.01 -23.76
CA ILE A 117 59.02 -12.87 -23.51
C ILE A 117 58.73 -14.28 -24.04
N LYS A 118 59.46 -14.70 -25.07
CA LYS A 118 59.31 -16.04 -25.66
C LYS A 118 59.88 -17.11 -24.72
N ASN A 119 59.03 -17.80 -23.97
CA ASN A 119 59.43 -18.92 -23.13
C ASN A 119 58.25 -19.84 -22.82
N ASP A 120 58.29 -21.08 -23.32
CA ASP A 120 57.21 -22.06 -23.19
C ASP A 120 56.71 -22.25 -21.75
N GLY A 121 57.62 -22.23 -20.77
CA GLY A 121 57.26 -22.32 -19.35
C GLY A 121 56.49 -21.11 -18.84
N LEU A 122 56.89 -19.90 -19.23
CA LEU A 122 56.19 -18.65 -18.88
C LEU A 122 54.85 -18.57 -19.61
N ASP A 123 54.81 -18.93 -20.90
CA ASP A 123 53.60 -18.99 -21.71
C ASP A 123 52.57 -19.98 -21.12
N ILE A 124 53.02 -21.13 -20.58
CA ILE A 124 52.17 -22.06 -19.84
C ILE A 124 51.59 -21.42 -18.58
N GLN A 125 52.40 -20.75 -17.75
CA GLN A 125 51.93 -20.16 -16.49
C GLN A 125 51.02 -18.94 -16.73
N LEU A 126 51.33 -18.09 -17.71
CA LEU A 126 50.47 -16.98 -18.14
C LEU A 126 49.14 -17.50 -18.68
N LYS A 127 49.15 -18.56 -19.49
CA LYS A 127 47.93 -19.20 -19.99
C LYS A 127 47.10 -19.81 -18.86
N VAL A 128 47.71 -20.48 -17.88
CA VAL A 128 47.00 -21.00 -16.69
C VAL A 128 46.34 -19.86 -15.91
N PHE A 129 47.00 -18.71 -15.76
CA PHE A 129 46.45 -17.54 -15.09
C PHE A 129 45.24 -16.95 -15.82
N ASP A 130 45.35 -16.73 -17.14
CA ASP A 130 44.24 -16.24 -17.97
C ASP A 130 43.08 -17.26 -18.05
N GLU A 131 43.37 -18.56 -18.18
CA GLU A 131 42.36 -19.65 -18.17
C GLU A 131 41.53 -19.61 -16.87
N HIS A 132 42.17 -19.57 -15.69
CA HIS A 132 41.46 -19.52 -14.41
C HIS A 132 40.81 -18.17 -14.12
N LYS A 133 41.32 -17.07 -14.68
CA LYS A 133 40.69 -15.74 -14.58
C LYS A 133 39.35 -15.71 -15.34
N GLU A 134 39.30 -16.33 -16.52
CA GLU A 134 38.08 -16.46 -17.31
C GLU A 134 37.08 -17.43 -16.64
N GLU A 135 37.55 -18.55 -16.09
CA GLU A 135 36.70 -19.46 -15.30
C GLU A 135 36.06 -18.77 -14.09
N ASP A 136 36.84 -17.98 -13.33
CA ASP A 136 36.34 -17.23 -12.18
C ASP A 136 35.34 -16.12 -12.59
N LEU A 137 35.50 -15.50 -13.77
CA LEU A 137 34.55 -14.53 -14.33
C LEU A 137 33.25 -15.21 -14.77
N ILE A 138 33.33 -16.39 -15.39
CA ILE A 138 32.16 -17.20 -15.74
C ILE A 138 31.39 -17.62 -14.48
N GLU A 139 32.09 -18.08 -13.44
CA GLU A 139 31.49 -18.45 -12.14
C GLU A 139 30.77 -17.25 -11.49
N LEU A 140 31.35 -16.06 -11.54
CA LEU A 140 30.72 -14.82 -11.07
C LEU A 140 29.46 -14.46 -11.89
N SER A 141 29.49 -14.64 -13.22
CA SER A 141 28.34 -14.38 -14.10
C SER A 141 27.18 -15.37 -13.85
N HIS A 142 27.50 -16.63 -13.52
CA HIS A 142 26.51 -17.62 -13.11
C HIS A 142 25.88 -17.26 -11.76
N ARG A 143 26.68 -16.86 -10.75
CA ARG A 143 26.15 -16.36 -9.46
C ARG A 143 25.17 -15.21 -9.64
N LEU A 144 25.42 -14.26 -10.55
CA LEU A 144 24.45 -13.19 -10.87
C LEU A 144 23.17 -13.74 -11.54
N THR A 145 23.31 -14.74 -12.41
CA THR A 145 22.17 -15.38 -13.08
C THR A 145 21.29 -16.13 -12.08
N ASP A 146 21.90 -16.86 -11.13
CA ASP A 146 21.20 -17.54 -10.04
C ASP A 146 20.51 -16.53 -9.11
N ILE A 147 21.19 -15.44 -8.72
CA ILE A 147 20.59 -14.35 -7.93
C ILE A 147 19.36 -13.75 -8.64
N ARG A 148 19.44 -13.50 -9.96
CA ARG A 148 18.33 -13.02 -10.79
C ARG A 148 17.18 -14.04 -10.94
N ALA A 149 17.42 -15.33 -10.65
CA ALA A 149 16.42 -16.39 -10.67
C ALA A 149 15.88 -16.77 -9.26
N GLU A 150 16.52 -16.29 -8.20
CA GLU A 150 16.14 -16.52 -6.79
C GLU A 150 15.52 -15.28 -6.13
N LEU A 151 15.76 -14.07 -6.64
CA LEU A 151 15.25 -12.81 -6.10
C LEU A 151 14.61 -11.96 -7.21
N ASP A 152 13.29 -12.11 -7.36
CA ASP A 152 12.43 -11.29 -8.23
C ASP A 152 11.84 -10.06 -7.51
N GLU A 153 11.54 -10.17 -6.21
CA GLU A 153 11.08 -9.03 -5.41
C GLU A 153 12.21 -8.03 -5.07
N ALA A 154 12.04 -6.79 -5.55
CA ALA A 154 12.97 -5.68 -5.30
C ALA A 154 13.16 -5.36 -3.80
N ASN A 155 12.19 -5.68 -2.95
CA ASN A 155 12.30 -5.53 -1.49
C ASN A 155 13.36 -6.47 -0.89
N ASP A 156 13.45 -7.72 -1.36
CA ASP A 156 14.38 -8.69 -0.80
C ASP A 156 15.81 -8.43 -1.29
N VAL A 157 15.96 -8.00 -2.55
CA VAL A 157 17.23 -7.46 -3.06
C VAL A 157 17.68 -6.24 -2.23
N TYR A 158 16.78 -5.28 -1.98
CA TYR A 158 17.07 -4.13 -1.12
C TYR A 158 17.52 -4.54 0.29
N ASN A 159 16.76 -5.43 0.96
CA ASN A 159 17.07 -5.84 2.33
C ASN A 159 18.39 -6.62 2.41
N MET A 160 18.69 -7.46 1.41
CA MET A 160 19.97 -8.17 1.34
C MET A 160 21.15 -7.20 1.18
N VAL A 161 21.10 -6.27 0.23
CA VAL A 161 22.17 -5.25 0.05
C VAL A 161 22.26 -4.32 1.26
N TRP A 162 21.12 -3.89 1.82
CA TRP A 162 21.09 -3.07 3.03
C TRP A 162 21.80 -3.77 4.21
N SER A 163 21.61 -5.07 4.37
CA SER A 163 22.28 -5.86 5.42
C SER A 163 23.81 -5.93 5.29
N THR A 164 24.36 -5.77 4.07
CA THR A 164 25.82 -5.78 3.85
C THR A 164 26.47 -4.41 3.99
N VAL A 165 25.72 -3.31 3.79
CA VAL A 165 26.25 -1.94 3.87
C VAL A 165 25.99 -1.22 5.20
N LYS A 166 24.93 -1.62 5.93
CA LYS A 166 24.55 -1.04 7.23
C LYS A 166 25.67 -1.18 8.26
N GLU A 167 25.89 -0.13 9.06
CA GLU A 167 26.96 0.03 10.04
C GLU A 167 28.39 0.01 9.45
N THR A 168 28.52 0.03 8.11
CA THR A 168 29.80 0.16 7.41
C THR A 168 30.02 1.58 6.87
N ARG A 169 31.25 1.86 6.39
CA ARG A 169 31.54 3.12 5.68
C ARG A 169 30.82 3.25 4.32
N ALA A 170 30.21 2.17 3.81
CA ALA A 170 29.42 2.20 2.57
C ALA A 170 27.98 2.71 2.77
N GLU A 171 27.45 2.71 4.00
CA GLU A 171 26.03 3.01 4.29
C GLU A 171 25.57 4.34 3.68
N GLY A 172 26.31 5.42 3.93
CA GLY A 172 26.00 6.75 3.41
C GLY A 172 26.06 6.86 1.88
N TYR A 173 26.91 6.07 1.22
CA TYR A 173 26.98 6.03 -0.24
C TYR A 173 25.79 5.26 -0.83
N PHE A 174 25.38 4.14 -0.22
CA PHE A 174 24.18 3.40 -0.64
C PHE A 174 22.90 4.23 -0.48
N ILE A 175 22.74 4.89 0.67
CA ILE A 175 21.63 5.85 0.90
C ILE A 175 21.67 6.96 -0.15
N SER A 176 22.85 7.51 -0.47
CA SER A 176 22.99 8.55 -1.49
C SER A 176 22.62 8.05 -2.89
N ILE A 177 22.98 6.83 -3.29
CA ILE A 177 22.57 6.24 -4.57
C ILE A 177 21.04 6.21 -4.68
N LEU A 178 20.36 5.68 -3.65
CA LEU A 178 18.89 5.62 -3.63
C LEU A 178 18.25 7.02 -3.67
N GLN A 179 18.84 8.01 -2.99
CA GLN A 179 18.39 9.41 -3.06
C GLN A 179 18.52 10.02 -4.47
N HIS A 180 19.56 9.67 -5.24
CA HIS A 180 19.70 10.12 -6.62
C HIS A 180 18.67 9.45 -7.56
N LEU A 181 18.32 8.17 -7.34
CA LEU A 181 17.26 7.50 -8.11
C LEU A 181 15.89 8.16 -7.94
N LEU A 182 15.59 8.73 -6.76
CA LEU A 182 14.35 9.50 -6.53
C LEU A 182 14.26 10.79 -7.35
N LEU A 183 15.37 11.29 -7.91
CA LEU A 183 15.40 12.49 -8.76
C LEU A 183 15.10 12.18 -10.24
N ILE A 184 15.03 10.91 -10.63
CA ILE A 184 14.70 10.51 -12.01
C ILE A 184 13.24 10.90 -12.30
N ARG A 185 13.04 11.76 -13.32
CA ARG A 185 11.74 12.34 -13.66
C ARG A 185 10.68 11.26 -13.95
N ASN A 186 9.42 11.59 -13.64
CA ASN A 186 8.28 10.66 -13.72
C ASN A 186 7.69 10.58 -15.14
N ASP A 187 8.56 10.47 -16.15
CA ASP A 187 8.20 10.29 -17.57
C ASP A 187 8.30 8.80 -17.93
N TYR A 188 7.29 8.24 -18.59
CA TYR A 188 7.17 6.81 -18.83
C TYR A 188 8.33 6.24 -19.66
N PHE A 189 8.66 6.87 -20.79
CA PHE A 189 9.68 6.37 -21.72
C PHE A 189 11.09 6.75 -21.27
N ILE A 190 11.29 8.01 -20.86
CA ILE A 190 12.61 8.53 -20.49
C ILE A 190 13.13 7.86 -19.20
N ARG A 191 12.25 7.57 -18.24
CA ARG A 191 12.64 6.87 -17.00
C ARG A 191 13.20 5.47 -17.29
N GLN A 192 12.59 4.71 -18.21
CA GLN A 192 13.06 3.38 -18.57
C GLN A 192 14.49 3.43 -19.12
N GLN A 193 14.81 4.41 -19.96
CA GLN A 193 16.17 4.58 -20.50
C GLN A 193 17.19 4.99 -19.43
N TYR A 194 16.81 5.84 -18.46
CA TYR A 194 17.66 6.11 -17.30
C TYR A 194 18.01 4.84 -16.52
N PHE A 195 17.04 3.95 -16.26
CA PHE A 195 17.32 2.69 -15.56
C PHE A 195 18.11 1.70 -16.43
N LYS A 196 17.88 1.62 -17.74
CA LYS A 196 18.67 0.78 -18.69
C LYS A 196 20.14 1.22 -18.72
N LEU A 197 20.41 2.53 -18.71
CA LEU A 197 21.75 3.11 -18.58
C LEU A 197 22.39 2.82 -17.21
N ILE A 198 21.63 2.91 -16.12
CA ILE A 198 22.15 2.66 -14.77
C ILE A 198 22.49 1.17 -14.58
N ASP A 199 21.67 0.24 -15.07
CA ASP A 199 21.95 -1.21 -15.00
C ASP A 199 23.23 -1.59 -15.78
N GLU A 200 23.44 -1.04 -16.98
CA GLU A 200 24.68 -1.25 -17.74
C GLU A 200 25.90 -0.64 -17.01
N CYS A 201 25.79 0.60 -16.50
CA CYS A 201 26.88 1.23 -15.75
C CYS A 201 27.26 0.43 -14.49
N VAL A 202 26.26 -0.06 -13.74
CA VAL A 202 26.49 -0.93 -12.57
C VAL A 202 27.08 -2.27 -13.00
N SER A 203 26.58 -2.85 -14.09
CA SER A 203 27.10 -4.12 -14.64
C SER A 203 28.56 -3.99 -15.08
N GLN A 204 28.97 -2.90 -15.73
CA GLN A 204 30.37 -2.68 -16.12
C GLN A 204 31.30 -2.40 -14.92
N ILE A 205 30.79 -1.83 -13.83
CA ILE A 205 31.55 -1.61 -12.59
C ILE A 205 31.71 -2.91 -11.78
N VAL A 206 30.67 -3.74 -11.70
CA VAL A 206 30.63 -4.96 -10.87
C VAL A 206 31.17 -6.20 -11.61
N LEU A 207 30.89 -6.31 -12.91
CA LEU A 207 31.32 -7.40 -13.79
C LEU A 207 32.43 -6.94 -14.75
N HIS A 208 33.31 -6.06 -14.27
CA HIS A 208 34.36 -5.43 -15.08
C HIS A 208 35.15 -6.50 -15.88
N ARG A 209 35.26 -6.33 -17.21
CA ARG A 209 35.68 -7.37 -18.19
C ARG A 209 37.03 -8.07 -17.92
N ASP A 210 37.85 -7.51 -17.04
CA ASP A 210 39.13 -8.10 -16.62
C ASP A 210 39.06 -8.96 -15.36
N GLY A 211 37.93 -9.01 -14.63
CA GLY A 211 37.83 -9.61 -13.31
C GLY A 211 38.66 -8.87 -12.24
N MET A 212 38.82 -7.55 -12.39
CA MET A 212 39.66 -6.67 -11.56
C MET A 212 38.85 -5.59 -10.84
N ASP A 213 39.25 -5.26 -9.61
CA ASP A 213 38.86 -4.03 -8.94
C ASP A 213 39.29 -2.77 -9.75
N PRO A 214 38.48 -1.70 -9.79
CA PRO A 214 38.88 -0.40 -10.32
C PRO A 214 40.09 0.20 -9.60
N ASP A 215 40.84 1.07 -10.29
CA ASP A 215 41.92 1.86 -9.67
C ASP A 215 41.35 3.00 -8.82
N PHE A 216 41.05 2.69 -7.55
CA PHE A 216 40.56 3.65 -6.56
C PHE A 216 41.59 4.74 -6.17
N THR A 217 42.84 4.66 -6.65
CA THR A 217 43.85 5.71 -6.50
C THR A 217 43.67 6.85 -7.50
N TYR A 218 42.92 6.62 -8.58
CA TYR A 218 42.75 7.58 -9.68
C TYR A 218 41.75 8.70 -9.31
N ARG A 219 42.23 9.94 -9.15
CA ARG A 219 41.41 11.09 -8.70
C ARG A 219 40.77 11.95 -9.81
N LYS A 220 40.71 11.45 -11.05
CA LYS A 220 39.92 12.12 -12.11
C LYS A 220 38.47 11.64 -12.04
N ARG A 221 37.53 12.46 -12.54
CA ARG A 221 36.14 12.02 -12.72
C ARG A 221 36.11 10.87 -13.73
N LEU A 222 35.16 9.96 -13.58
CA LEU A 222 34.78 9.01 -14.64
C LEU A 222 34.26 9.81 -15.83
N ASP A 223 35.09 9.94 -16.86
CA ASP A 223 34.79 10.65 -18.10
C ASP A 223 34.13 9.67 -19.08
N LEU A 224 32.90 9.27 -18.74
CA LEU A 224 32.08 8.36 -19.52
C LEU A 224 31.44 9.13 -20.68
N ASP A 225 31.87 8.84 -21.92
CA ASP A 225 31.18 9.36 -23.11
C ASP A 225 29.86 8.60 -23.32
N LEU A 226 28.82 9.12 -22.66
CA LEU A 226 27.46 8.59 -22.73
C LEU A 226 26.79 8.83 -24.09
N THR A 227 27.36 9.66 -24.97
CA THR A 227 26.71 10.07 -26.22
C THR A 227 26.41 8.87 -27.11
N GLN A 228 27.42 8.06 -27.39
CA GLN A 228 27.29 6.86 -28.23
C GLN A 228 26.44 5.77 -27.58
N PHE A 229 26.35 5.74 -26.24
CA PHE A 229 25.51 4.80 -25.51
C PHE A 229 24.02 5.18 -25.53
N ILE A 230 23.70 6.47 -25.42
CA ILE A 230 22.34 7.00 -25.52
C ILE A 230 21.74 6.66 -26.89
N ASP A 231 22.50 6.87 -27.97
CA ASP A 231 22.06 6.55 -29.34
C ASP A 231 21.75 5.04 -29.48
N VAL A 232 22.62 4.16 -28.97
CA VAL A 232 22.40 2.71 -28.98
C VAL A 232 21.17 2.31 -28.17
N CYS A 233 20.93 2.88 -26.98
CA CYS A 233 19.71 2.61 -26.21
C CYS A 233 18.44 3.09 -26.92
N VAL A 234 18.51 4.24 -27.58
CA VAL A 234 17.39 4.82 -28.35
C VAL A 234 17.04 3.97 -29.57
N ASP A 235 18.03 3.44 -30.30
CA ASP A 235 17.78 2.56 -31.44
C ASP A 235 17.35 1.15 -31.02
N GLN A 236 17.92 0.61 -29.94
CA GLN A 236 17.50 -0.66 -29.34
C GLN A 236 16.04 -0.60 -28.86
N ALA A 237 15.59 0.51 -28.27
CA ALA A 237 14.20 0.70 -27.84
C ALA A 237 13.21 0.77 -29.02
N LYS A 238 13.60 1.38 -30.15
CA LYS A 238 12.79 1.36 -31.39
C LYS A 238 12.66 -0.05 -31.96
N LEU A 239 13.72 -0.86 -31.86
CA LEU A 239 13.72 -2.25 -32.32
C LEU A 239 12.76 -3.11 -31.48
N GLU A 240 12.83 -2.97 -30.15
CA GLU A 240 11.92 -3.61 -29.18
C GLU A 240 10.44 -3.25 -29.48
N GLU A 241 10.13 -1.98 -29.77
CA GLU A 241 8.78 -1.51 -30.15
C GLU A 241 8.27 -2.11 -31.48
N ILE A 242 9.17 -2.34 -32.45
CA ILE A 242 8.83 -2.95 -33.75
C ILE A 242 8.58 -4.45 -33.60
N GLU A 243 9.38 -5.13 -32.78
CA GLU A 243 9.25 -6.58 -32.53
C GLU A 243 7.99 -6.93 -31.76
N GLU A 244 7.59 -6.12 -30.76
CA GLU A 244 6.33 -6.29 -30.03
C GLU A 244 5.12 -6.12 -30.97
N LYS A 245 5.13 -5.12 -31.85
CA LYS A 245 4.08 -4.92 -32.87
C LYS A 245 4.02 -6.05 -33.89
N ALA A 246 5.16 -6.61 -34.28
CA ALA A 246 5.21 -7.80 -35.13
C ALA A 246 4.59 -9.02 -34.40
N SER A 247 4.88 -9.20 -33.11
CA SER A 247 4.31 -10.27 -32.28
C SER A 247 2.78 -10.15 -32.13
N GLU A 248 2.25 -8.93 -31.96
CA GLU A 248 0.79 -8.70 -32.00
C GLU A 248 0.16 -9.09 -33.34
N LEU A 249 0.80 -8.71 -34.46
CA LEU A 249 0.29 -9.01 -35.79
C LEU A 249 0.30 -10.53 -36.07
N TYR A 250 1.34 -11.25 -35.62
CA TYR A 250 1.37 -12.71 -35.68
C TYR A 250 0.23 -13.36 -34.88
N LYS A 251 -0.04 -12.91 -33.65
CA LYS A 251 -1.15 -13.42 -32.83
C LYS A 251 -2.52 -13.15 -33.46
N LYS A 252 -2.70 -11.99 -34.10
CA LYS A 252 -3.91 -11.65 -34.87
C LYS A 252 -4.06 -12.57 -36.10
N PHE A 253 -2.97 -12.83 -36.82
CA PHE A 253 -2.95 -13.74 -37.96
C PHE A 253 -3.26 -15.21 -37.59
N GLU A 254 -2.67 -15.75 -36.51
CA GLU A 254 -3.00 -17.10 -36.03
C GLU A 254 -4.49 -17.22 -35.66
N LYS A 255 -5.08 -16.18 -35.05
CA LYS A 255 -6.52 -16.17 -34.72
C LYS A 255 -7.38 -16.16 -35.98
N GLU A 256 -7.12 -15.28 -36.94
CA GLU A 256 -7.90 -15.26 -38.19
C GLU A 256 -7.73 -16.57 -38.99
N PHE A 257 -6.54 -17.19 -38.94
CA PHE A 257 -6.29 -18.49 -39.57
C PHE A 257 -7.08 -19.64 -38.92
N THR A 258 -7.19 -19.65 -37.59
CA THR A 258 -8.01 -20.65 -36.86
C THR A 258 -9.50 -20.41 -37.04
N ASP A 259 -9.98 -19.16 -36.92
CA ASP A 259 -11.38 -18.77 -37.18
C ASP A 259 -11.79 -19.15 -38.63
N HIS A 260 -10.90 -18.98 -39.62
CA HIS A 260 -11.13 -19.40 -41.00
C HIS A 260 -11.20 -20.93 -41.17
N GLN A 261 -10.32 -21.68 -40.48
CA GLN A 261 -10.28 -23.13 -40.55
C GLN A 261 -11.54 -23.77 -39.91
N GLU A 262 -12.02 -23.24 -38.78
CA GLU A 262 -13.30 -23.65 -38.19
C GLU A 262 -14.48 -23.33 -39.11
N THR A 263 -14.50 -22.15 -39.73
CA THR A 263 -15.53 -21.74 -40.71
C THR A 263 -15.54 -22.68 -41.93
N GLN A 264 -14.37 -23.11 -42.41
CA GLN A 264 -14.26 -24.06 -43.52
C GLN A 264 -14.75 -25.46 -43.12
N ALA A 265 -14.46 -25.92 -41.89
CA ALA A 265 -14.97 -27.19 -41.37
C ALA A 265 -16.51 -27.17 -41.18
N GLU A 266 -17.07 -26.05 -40.72
CA GLU A 266 -18.52 -25.83 -40.67
C GLU A 266 -19.16 -25.87 -42.07
N LEU A 267 -18.50 -25.28 -43.08
CA LEU A 267 -19.01 -25.27 -44.46
C LEU A 267 -19.06 -26.69 -45.04
N LEU A 268 -17.97 -27.46 -44.93
CA LEU A 268 -17.92 -28.87 -45.36
C LEU A 268 -18.99 -29.72 -44.63
N LYS A 269 -19.23 -29.46 -43.34
CA LYS A 269 -20.28 -30.13 -42.56
C LYS A 269 -21.69 -29.78 -43.03
N LYS A 270 -21.92 -28.54 -43.49
CA LYS A 270 -23.18 -28.09 -44.08
C LYS A 270 -23.37 -28.66 -45.49
N GLU A 271 -22.32 -28.73 -46.31
CA GLU A 271 -22.35 -29.39 -47.63
C GLU A 271 -22.65 -30.89 -47.51
N ALA A 272 -22.02 -31.59 -46.55
CA ALA A 272 -22.34 -32.99 -46.25
C ALA A 272 -23.82 -33.18 -45.89
N LYS A 273 -24.38 -32.29 -45.05
CA LYS A 273 -25.81 -32.30 -44.69
C LYS A 273 -26.72 -31.99 -45.89
N ILE A 274 -26.31 -31.10 -46.80
CA ILE A 274 -27.03 -30.82 -48.05
C ILE A 274 -27.04 -32.05 -48.97
N ASN A 275 -25.90 -32.73 -49.12
CA ASN A 275 -25.79 -33.94 -49.94
C ASN A 275 -26.63 -35.10 -49.38
N GLU A 276 -26.66 -35.27 -48.05
CA GLU A 276 -27.54 -36.20 -47.34
C GLU A 276 -29.02 -35.90 -47.61
N LEU A 277 -29.45 -34.64 -47.43
CA LEU A 277 -30.82 -34.20 -47.71
C LEU A 277 -31.19 -34.29 -49.21
N GLN A 278 -30.22 -34.14 -50.12
CA GLN A 278 -30.43 -34.36 -51.55
C GLN A 278 -30.59 -35.85 -51.88
N ALA A 279 -29.89 -36.75 -51.20
CA ALA A 279 -30.08 -38.20 -51.32
C ALA A 279 -31.44 -38.64 -50.74
N GLU A 280 -31.87 -38.06 -49.62
CA GLU A 280 -33.23 -38.22 -49.09
C GLU A 280 -34.29 -37.70 -50.08
N LEU A 281 -34.09 -36.54 -50.70
CA LEU A 281 -35.00 -36.03 -51.74
C LEU A 281 -35.02 -36.87 -53.02
N GLN A 282 -33.89 -37.46 -53.44
CA GLN A 282 -33.85 -38.39 -54.58
C GLN A 282 -34.56 -39.71 -54.27
N THR A 283 -34.34 -40.28 -53.08
CA THR A 283 -35.02 -41.52 -52.66
C THR A 283 -36.51 -41.29 -52.44
N PHE A 284 -36.93 -40.14 -51.90
CA PHE A 284 -38.33 -39.74 -51.81
C PHE A 284 -38.98 -39.58 -53.20
N LYS A 285 -38.32 -38.89 -54.15
CA LYS A 285 -38.75 -38.84 -55.57
C LYS A 285 -38.78 -40.19 -56.28
N SER A 286 -38.06 -41.18 -55.77
CA SER A 286 -38.05 -42.55 -56.31
C SER A 286 -39.17 -43.42 -55.73
N GLN A 287 -39.70 -43.07 -54.55
CA GLN A 287 -40.87 -43.72 -53.95
C GLN A 287 -42.19 -43.08 -54.37
N PHE A 288 -42.21 -41.76 -54.58
CA PHE A 288 -43.39 -41.00 -55.04
C PHE A 288 -43.11 -40.35 -56.39
N GLY A 289 -43.73 -40.91 -57.44
CA GLY A 289 -43.44 -40.58 -58.83
C GLY A 289 -43.61 -39.09 -59.19
N ALA A 290 -42.75 -38.60 -60.08
CA ALA A 290 -42.69 -37.19 -60.44
C ALA A 290 -43.92 -36.71 -61.22
N LEU A 291 -44.37 -35.49 -60.90
CA LEU A 291 -45.28 -34.67 -61.71
C LEU A 291 -44.59 -33.32 -62.04
N PRO A 292 -45.04 -32.63 -63.10
CA PRO A 292 -44.11 -31.98 -64.01
C PRO A 292 -43.69 -30.56 -63.59
N ALA A 293 -42.58 -30.13 -64.17
CA ALA A 293 -42.28 -28.71 -64.30
C ALA A 293 -43.10 -28.13 -65.45
N ASP A 294 -43.88 -27.09 -65.19
CA ASP A 294 -44.04 -25.99 -66.15
C ASP A 294 -44.59 -24.73 -65.48
N CYS A 295 -43.85 -23.62 -65.65
CA CYS A 295 -44.36 -22.25 -65.78
C CYS A 295 -43.17 -21.29 -65.94
N ASN A 296 -42.77 -21.04 -67.18
CA ASN A 296 -41.85 -19.98 -67.54
C ASN A 296 -42.47 -18.60 -67.25
N ILE A 297 -41.63 -17.59 -66.96
CA ILE A 297 -41.62 -16.23 -67.56
C ILE A 297 -40.50 -15.37 -66.89
N PRO A 298 -39.84 -14.44 -67.60
CA PRO A 298 -38.43 -14.12 -67.31
C PRO A 298 -38.19 -12.85 -66.47
N LEU A 299 -36.92 -12.67 -66.07
CA LEU A 299 -36.37 -11.42 -65.56
C LEU A 299 -36.56 -10.25 -66.54
N PRO A 300 -36.92 -9.07 -66.01
CA PRO A 300 -36.24 -7.84 -66.45
C PRO A 300 -35.69 -7.03 -65.26
N SER A 301 -34.68 -6.21 -65.52
CA SER A 301 -34.07 -5.30 -64.55
C SER A 301 -34.53 -3.84 -64.73
N SER A 302 -34.88 -3.14 -63.66
CA SER A 302 -34.76 -1.68 -63.55
C SER A 302 -34.81 -1.20 -62.10
N LYS A 303 -34.41 0.06 -61.85
CA LYS A 303 -34.27 0.69 -60.53
C LYS A 303 -35.47 1.56 -60.12
N GLU A 304 -35.40 2.08 -58.89
CA GLU A 304 -35.96 3.36 -58.42
C GLU A 304 -37.50 3.49 -58.23
N GLY A 305 -37.91 4.36 -57.29
CA GLY A 305 -39.28 4.92 -57.21
C GLY A 305 -40.09 4.60 -55.94
N GLY A 306 -39.94 5.40 -54.88
CA GLY A 306 -40.53 5.15 -53.57
C GLY A 306 -41.99 5.57 -53.29
N THR A 307 -42.35 5.46 -52.00
CA THR A 307 -43.48 6.05 -51.26
C THR A 307 -44.92 5.55 -51.49
N GLY A 308 -45.61 5.20 -50.39
CA GLY A 308 -47.05 4.88 -50.34
C GLY A 308 -47.56 4.78 -48.88
N CYS A 309 -48.35 5.77 -48.44
CA CYS A 309 -48.72 6.08 -47.05
C CYS A 309 -49.47 4.99 -46.24
N SER A 310 -49.25 5.00 -44.91
CA SER A 310 -50.30 4.94 -43.86
C SER A 310 -49.76 5.47 -42.53
N ALA A 311 -50.62 5.85 -41.57
CA ALA A 311 -50.28 6.73 -40.45
C ALA A 311 -50.34 6.07 -39.05
N ILE A 312 -49.44 6.48 -38.14
CA ILE A 312 -49.71 7.12 -36.82
C ILE A 312 -48.37 7.41 -36.07
N PRO A 313 -48.24 8.49 -35.25
CA PRO A 313 -47.00 8.88 -34.54
C PRO A 313 -47.13 8.80 -32.98
N PRO A 314 -46.30 9.46 -32.13
CA PRO A 314 -44.84 9.36 -31.88
C PRO A 314 -44.49 9.07 -30.36
N PRO A 315 -43.21 9.04 -29.91
CA PRO A 315 -42.78 8.86 -28.48
C PRO A 315 -42.53 10.24 -27.80
N PRO A 316 -41.65 10.49 -26.78
CA PRO A 316 -40.96 9.65 -25.76
C PRO A 316 -41.47 9.99 -24.32
N PRO A 317 -40.82 10.65 -23.30
CA PRO A 317 -39.46 11.17 -23.03
C PRO A 317 -38.79 10.64 -21.71
N LEU A 318 -37.68 11.25 -21.24
CA LEU A 318 -37.10 11.13 -19.87
C LEU A 318 -36.51 12.47 -19.37
N PRO A 319 -36.61 12.79 -18.07
CA PRO A 319 -35.61 13.64 -17.37
C PRO A 319 -35.30 13.16 -15.91
N SER A 320 -34.73 14.05 -15.08
CA SER A 320 -34.25 13.85 -13.69
C SER A 320 -34.49 15.11 -12.81
N GLY A 321 -34.54 14.98 -11.46
CA GLY A 321 -34.01 15.97 -10.46
C GLY A 321 -34.81 17.23 -9.99
N GLY A 322 -34.76 17.56 -8.66
CA GLY A 322 -34.66 18.95 -8.12
C GLY A 322 -35.81 19.73 -7.36
N GLY A 323 -35.76 19.76 -6.00
CA GLY A 323 -35.87 20.90 -5.00
C GLY A 323 -37.11 21.85 -4.69
N VAL A 324 -37.54 22.01 -3.37
CA VAL A 324 -38.74 22.62 -2.59
C VAL A 324 -39.38 23.97 -3.07
N PRO A 325 -40.09 24.98 -2.40
CA PRO A 325 -40.90 25.52 -0.73
C PRO A 325 -42.49 25.24 -0.30
N PRO A 326 -43.45 26.14 0.21
CA PRO A 326 -44.42 25.91 1.38
C PRO A 326 -45.73 26.90 1.56
N PRO A 327 -45.99 27.87 2.61
CA PRO A 327 -47.29 28.12 4.95
C PRO A 327 -48.92 28.63 5.42
N PRO A 328 -49.73 28.09 6.44
CA PRO A 328 -49.51 28.18 7.96
C PRO A 328 -50.39 27.35 9.03
N PRO A 329 -51.03 27.85 10.17
CA PRO A 329 -51.28 27.08 11.44
C PRO A 329 -52.80 27.08 11.86
N PRO A 330 -53.36 27.27 13.12
CA PRO A 330 -52.96 27.27 14.58
C PRO A 330 -53.83 26.22 15.39
N PRO A 331 -54.45 26.37 16.62
CA PRO A 331 -54.39 27.30 17.80
C PRO A 331 -54.27 26.61 19.23
N PRO A 332 -54.37 27.34 20.39
CA PRO A 332 -54.02 26.82 21.74
C PRO A 332 -55.08 27.00 22.91
N PRO A 333 -54.78 26.99 24.24
CA PRO A 333 -54.70 25.81 25.17
C PRO A 333 -55.49 25.97 26.54
N PRO A 334 -55.50 24.98 27.50
CA PRO A 334 -54.86 25.17 28.85
C PRO A 334 -54.26 23.87 29.54
N PRO A 335 -54.37 23.50 30.87
CA PRO A 335 -53.18 23.17 31.71
C PRO A 335 -53.16 21.76 32.43
N LEU A 336 -52.37 21.61 33.51
CA LEU A 336 -51.83 20.34 34.06
C LEU A 336 -52.24 19.97 35.50
N PRO A 337 -52.34 18.66 35.82
CA PRO A 337 -51.75 18.12 37.07
C PRO A 337 -51.23 16.66 36.91
N GLY A 338 -50.02 16.40 36.41
CA GLY A 338 -48.98 17.33 35.94
C GLY A 338 -47.60 16.66 35.90
N MET A 339 -47.43 15.49 35.26
CA MET A 339 -47.27 15.31 33.80
C MET A 339 -45.99 15.95 33.23
N ARG A 340 -45.53 15.32 32.13
CA ARG A 340 -44.58 15.81 31.10
C ARG A 340 -43.07 15.63 31.38
N MET A 341 -42.42 15.24 30.29
CA MET A 341 -41.09 15.70 29.84
C MET A 341 -40.93 17.22 30.01
N PRO A 342 -39.70 17.80 29.99
CA PRO A 342 -39.25 18.33 28.69
C PRO A 342 -37.73 18.50 28.46
N PHE A 343 -37.44 18.81 27.19
CA PHE A 343 -36.35 19.62 26.65
C PHE A 343 -35.67 20.64 27.60
N GLY A 344 -34.39 20.89 27.32
CA GLY A 344 -33.93 22.26 27.01
C GLY A 344 -32.96 22.95 27.98
N GLY A 345 -32.18 23.90 27.44
CA GLY A 345 -31.71 25.07 28.20
C GLY A 345 -32.78 26.18 28.21
N PRO A 346 -32.54 27.38 28.78
CA PRO A 346 -31.35 28.18 28.45
C PRO A 346 -30.69 28.91 29.66
N VAL A 347 -30.56 30.24 29.60
CA VAL A 347 -29.69 31.12 30.41
C VAL A 347 -30.54 32.08 31.30
N PRO A 348 -29.97 32.94 32.19
CA PRO A 348 -30.64 33.32 33.44
C PRO A 348 -31.51 34.60 33.39
N PRO A 349 -32.41 34.77 34.39
CA PRO A 349 -32.98 36.06 34.79
C PRO A 349 -32.19 36.75 35.94
N PRO A 350 -32.40 38.05 36.20
CA PRO A 350 -31.60 38.87 37.13
C PRO A 350 -32.08 38.85 38.59
N PRO A 351 -31.26 39.33 39.56
CA PRO A 351 -31.64 39.40 40.97
C PRO A 351 -32.58 40.58 41.30
N PRO A 352 -33.72 40.36 41.96
CA PRO A 352 -34.49 41.42 42.62
C PRO A 352 -33.79 41.89 43.90
N LEU A 353 -33.84 43.19 44.18
CA LEU A 353 -33.27 43.79 45.38
C LEU A 353 -34.33 43.81 46.51
N GLY A 354 -34.08 43.08 47.62
CA GLY A 354 -35.00 43.02 48.76
C GLY A 354 -34.30 42.60 50.05
N PHE A 355 -34.23 43.51 51.03
CA PHE A 355 -33.75 43.23 52.38
C PHE A 355 -34.84 42.52 53.21
N LEU A 356 -34.45 41.58 54.09
CA LEU A 356 -34.58 41.72 55.56
C LEU A 356 -34.33 40.38 56.31
N GLY A 357 -33.34 40.38 57.22
CA GLY A 357 -33.29 39.52 58.41
C GLY A 357 -32.78 38.08 58.27
N GLY A 358 -32.04 37.61 59.28
CA GLY A 358 -31.71 36.19 59.51
C GLY A 358 -30.22 35.85 59.45
N GLN A 359 -29.59 35.63 60.60
CA GLN A 359 -28.25 35.05 60.68
C GLN A 359 -28.31 33.52 60.56
N SER A 360 -27.70 32.94 59.53
CA SER A 360 -27.06 31.61 59.66
C SER A 360 -26.04 31.39 58.53
N SER A 361 -24.85 30.90 58.87
CA SER A 361 -23.87 30.41 57.90
C SER A 361 -24.23 28.97 57.49
N PRO A 362 -24.35 28.64 56.18
CA PRO A 362 -24.67 27.28 55.77
C PRO A 362 -23.51 26.30 56.07
N PRO A 363 -23.80 25.02 56.34
CA PRO A 363 -22.78 24.01 56.59
C PRO A 363 -21.95 23.68 55.34
N LEU A 364 -20.70 23.27 55.55
CA LEU A 364 -19.80 22.84 54.48
C LEU A 364 -20.35 21.61 53.73
N PRO A 365 -20.38 21.59 52.38
CA PRO A 365 -20.86 20.43 51.62
C PRO A 365 -20.03 19.17 51.88
N THR A 366 -20.71 18.11 52.33
CA THR A 366 -20.09 16.79 52.52
C THR A 366 -19.90 16.13 51.16
N LEU A 367 -18.65 15.83 50.78
CA LEU A 367 -18.33 15.16 49.52
C LEU A 367 -18.42 13.62 49.66
N PRO A 368 -18.88 12.90 48.64
CA PRO A 368 -19.07 11.45 48.72
C PRO A 368 -17.74 10.68 48.71
N PHE A 369 -17.77 9.43 49.18
CA PHE A 369 -16.65 8.46 49.17
C PHE A 369 -15.33 8.97 49.77
N GLY A 370 -15.38 9.87 50.76
CA GLY A 370 -14.21 10.42 51.44
C GLY A 370 -13.38 11.41 50.60
N LEU A 371 -13.91 11.86 49.45
CA LEU A 371 -13.27 12.90 48.64
C LEU A 371 -13.04 14.18 49.46
N LYS A 372 -11.83 14.73 49.38
CA LYS A 372 -11.50 16.04 49.97
C LYS A 372 -11.63 17.15 48.93
N PRO A 373 -11.94 18.40 49.34
CA PRO A 373 -11.82 19.56 48.45
C PRO A 373 -10.42 19.60 47.81
N LYS A 374 -10.37 19.85 46.50
CA LYS A 374 -9.13 19.95 45.73
C LYS A 374 -8.42 21.28 46.03
N LYS A 375 -7.09 21.33 45.88
CA LYS A 375 -6.29 22.54 46.08
C LYS A 375 -6.74 23.64 45.12
N GLU A 376 -6.93 24.86 45.63
CA GLU A 376 -7.20 26.04 44.80
C GLU A 376 -5.86 26.62 44.30
N PHE A 377 -5.68 26.67 42.99
CA PHE A 377 -4.50 27.26 42.35
C PHE A 377 -4.82 28.70 41.90
N LYS A 378 -3.89 29.62 42.17
CA LYS A 378 -3.97 31.03 41.79
C LYS A 378 -2.72 31.41 40.99
N PRO A 379 -2.67 31.06 39.69
CA PRO A 379 -1.54 31.38 38.82
C PRO A 379 -1.42 32.91 38.67
N GLU A 380 -0.18 33.41 38.60
CA GLU A 380 0.05 34.86 38.44
C GLU A 380 -0.27 35.30 37.00
N ILE A 381 -0.07 34.41 36.02
CA ILE A 381 -0.29 34.68 34.60
C ILE A 381 -1.59 34.03 34.10
N SER A 382 -2.43 34.81 33.43
CA SER A 382 -3.68 34.31 32.84
C SER A 382 -3.43 33.42 31.62
N MET A 383 -3.55 32.10 31.80
CA MET A 383 -3.41 31.09 30.74
C MET A 383 -4.69 30.91 29.90
N ARG A 384 -4.51 30.39 28.68
CA ARG A 384 -5.60 29.85 27.86
C ARG A 384 -6.28 28.69 28.60
N ARG A 385 -7.61 28.75 28.74
CA ARG A 385 -8.39 27.77 29.51
C ARG A 385 -8.63 26.48 28.72
N LEU A 386 -8.56 25.35 29.41
CA LEU A 386 -8.87 24.02 28.85
C LEU A 386 -10.34 23.66 29.13
N ASN A 387 -11.11 23.42 28.08
CA ASN A 387 -12.57 23.25 28.16
C ASN A 387 -12.97 21.80 28.47
N TRP A 388 -12.94 21.42 29.76
CA TRP A 388 -13.34 20.08 30.20
C TRP A 388 -14.85 19.88 30.36
N LEU A 389 -15.34 18.70 29.96
CA LEU A 389 -16.61 18.15 30.41
C LEU A 389 -16.44 17.58 31.83
N LYS A 390 -16.70 18.40 32.84
CA LYS A 390 -16.45 18.08 34.26
C LYS A 390 -17.48 17.08 34.82
N ILE A 391 -17.01 15.89 35.20
CA ILE A 391 -17.75 14.92 36.03
C ILE A 391 -17.98 15.54 37.43
N ARG A 392 -19.20 15.43 37.96
CA ARG A 392 -19.56 15.87 39.31
C ARG A 392 -19.26 14.77 40.33
N PRO A 393 -18.91 15.09 41.59
CA PRO A 393 -18.62 14.06 42.61
C PRO A 393 -19.76 13.05 42.84
N HIS A 394 -21.01 13.45 42.64
CA HIS A 394 -22.20 12.59 42.78
C HIS A 394 -22.43 11.65 41.58
N GLU A 395 -21.72 11.83 40.47
CA GLU A 395 -21.78 10.98 39.27
C GLU A 395 -20.72 9.85 39.34
N MET A 396 -19.92 9.80 40.40
CA MET A 396 -18.85 8.81 40.61
C MET A 396 -19.35 7.65 41.46
N THR A 397 -18.94 6.42 41.14
CA THR A 397 -19.14 5.22 41.96
C THR A 397 -17.94 4.99 42.90
N GLU A 398 -18.11 4.30 44.02
CA GLU A 398 -17.04 4.00 44.99
C GLU A 398 -15.75 3.40 44.37
N ASN A 399 -15.90 2.52 43.38
CA ASN A 399 -14.77 1.90 42.66
C ASN A 399 -14.16 2.79 41.55
N CYS A 400 -14.64 4.03 41.37
CA CYS A 400 -14.19 4.92 40.30
C CYS A 400 -12.72 5.31 40.48
N PHE A 401 -11.95 5.24 39.39
CA PHE A 401 -10.54 5.62 39.35
C PHE A 401 -10.27 7.00 39.98
N TRP A 402 -11.12 7.99 39.69
CA TRP A 402 -10.95 9.38 40.15
C TRP A 402 -10.96 9.56 41.67
N ILE A 403 -11.56 8.63 42.45
CA ILE A 403 -11.52 8.66 43.92
C ILE A 403 -10.12 8.35 44.45
N LYS A 404 -9.34 7.54 43.72
CA LYS A 404 -7.96 7.15 44.06
C LYS A 404 -6.91 8.14 43.53
N VAL A 405 -7.32 9.19 42.81
CA VAL A 405 -6.41 10.18 42.21
C VAL A 405 -6.06 11.30 43.18
N ASN A 406 -4.78 11.33 43.57
CA ASN A 406 -4.12 12.49 44.14
C ASN A 406 -3.20 13.12 43.07
N GLU A 407 -3.58 14.28 42.54
CA GLU A 407 -2.81 15.09 41.60
C GLU A 407 -1.59 15.78 42.25
N ASN A 408 -1.65 16.11 43.53
CA ASN A 408 -0.65 16.95 44.22
C ASN A 408 0.75 16.29 44.30
N LYS A 409 0.86 14.97 44.06
CA LYS A 409 2.14 14.27 43.90
C LYS A 409 2.91 14.62 42.62
N TYR A 410 2.25 15.29 41.67
CA TYR A 410 2.85 15.82 40.44
C TYR A 410 2.98 17.34 40.46
N GLU A 411 2.71 17.98 41.60
CA GLU A 411 2.91 19.42 41.74
C GLU A 411 4.42 19.73 41.81
N ASN A 412 4.93 20.39 40.78
CA ASN A 412 6.31 20.83 40.66
C ASN A 412 6.33 22.27 40.12
N VAL A 413 7.14 23.14 40.73
CA VAL A 413 7.15 24.57 40.43
C VAL A 413 7.63 24.84 39.00
N ASP A 414 8.71 24.19 38.57
CA ASP A 414 9.28 24.38 37.22
C ASP A 414 8.29 23.98 36.13
N LEU A 415 7.54 22.89 36.35
CA LEU A 415 6.47 22.41 35.46
C LEU A 415 5.32 23.42 35.37
N LEU A 416 4.89 24.00 36.50
CA LEU A 416 3.82 25.00 36.53
C LEU A 416 4.26 26.32 35.89
N CYS A 417 5.46 26.84 36.21
CA CYS A 417 6.01 28.03 35.56
C CYS A 417 6.24 27.81 34.05
N LYS A 418 6.64 26.61 33.62
CA LYS A 418 6.73 26.26 32.20
C LYS A 418 5.36 26.20 31.53
N LEU A 419 4.33 25.69 32.22
CA LEU A 419 2.95 25.68 31.74
C LEU A 419 2.43 27.12 31.56
N GLU A 420 2.61 27.98 32.56
CA GLU A 420 2.23 29.40 32.53
C GLU A 420 2.88 30.15 31.38
N ASN A 421 4.20 30.04 31.22
CA ASN A 421 4.92 30.69 30.12
C ASN A 421 4.50 30.17 28.74
N THR A 422 4.26 28.85 28.59
CA THR A 422 3.89 28.24 27.30
C THR A 422 2.46 28.55 26.88
N PHE A 423 1.53 28.66 27.82
CA PHE A 423 0.09 28.79 27.54
C PHE A 423 -0.51 30.14 27.97
N CYS A 424 0.31 31.14 28.28
CA CYS A 424 -0.13 32.50 28.60
C CYS A 424 -1.03 33.10 27.50
N CYS A 425 -1.98 33.93 27.92
CA CYS A 425 -2.64 34.88 27.03
C CYS A 425 -1.67 36.04 26.80
N GLN A 426 -0.92 35.99 25.69
CA GLN A 426 0.12 36.95 25.33
C GLN A 426 -0.26 38.40 25.68
N HIS A 427 0.57 39.04 26.50
CA HIS A 427 0.49 40.47 26.72
C HIS A 427 0.81 41.18 25.40
N LYS A 428 -0.08 42.03 24.89
CA LYS A 428 0.30 42.95 23.81
C LYS A 428 1.32 43.94 24.38
N GLU A 429 2.54 43.89 23.84
CA GLU A 429 3.50 44.99 23.99
C GLU A 429 2.85 46.28 23.49
N ARG A 430 2.83 47.31 24.33
CA ARG A 430 2.58 48.66 23.86
C ARG A 430 3.86 49.15 23.21
N ARG A 431 3.88 49.25 21.89
CA ARG A 431 4.82 50.15 21.22
C ARG A 431 4.28 51.56 21.36
N GLU A 432 5.10 52.43 21.90
CA GLU A 432 4.88 53.87 21.91
C GLU A 432 5.35 54.40 20.56
N GLU A 433 4.40 54.69 19.67
CA GLU A 433 4.66 55.50 18.48
C GLU A 433 3.68 56.68 18.50
N GLU A 434 4.22 57.88 18.64
CA GLU A 434 3.48 59.12 18.51
C GLU A 434 3.18 59.35 17.03
N ASN A 435 1.90 59.39 16.66
CA ASN A 435 1.40 60.50 15.85
C ASN A 435 -0.11 60.70 16.03
N ILE A 436 -0.52 61.95 15.91
CA ILE A 436 -1.89 62.43 16.11
C ILE A 436 -2.50 62.76 14.74
N GLU A 437 -3.83 62.88 14.71
CA GLU A 437 -4.60 63.37 13.55
C GLU A 437 -4.60 62.50 12.29
N GLU A 438 -5.49 61.50 12.30
CA GLU A 438 -6.65 61.60 11.40
C GLU A 438 -7.89 60.85 11.95
N LYS A 439 -9.04 61.03 11.28
CA LYS A 439 -10.32 60.33 11.54
C LYS A 439 -11.00 60.58 12.90
N LYS A 440 -11.18 61.86 13.24
CA LYS A 440 -12.50 62.28 13.77
C LYS A 440 -13.52 62.19 12.62
N LEU A 441 -14.35 61.15 12.58
CA LEU A 441 -15.73 61.14 12.05
C LEU A 441 -16.38 59.76 12.30
N ILE A 442 -17.71 59.69 12.23
CA ILE A 442 -18.51 58.47 12.48
C ILE A 442 -18.35 57.89 13.92
N LYS A 443 -18.50 58.74 14.95
CA LYS A 443 -19.22 58.28 16.16
C LYS A 443 -20.70 58.12 15.79
N LYS A 444 -21.10 56.98 15.23
CA LYS A 444 -22.53 56.60 15.21
C LYS A 444 -23.03 56.63 16.65
N LYS A 445 -24.16 57.32 16.92
CA LYS A 445 -24.86 57.15 18.20
C LYS A 445 -25.15 55.65 18.35
N ILE A 446 -24.74 55.05 19.47
CA ILE A 446 -25.21 53.71 19.83
C ILE A 446 -26.71 53.87 20.07
N LYS A 447 -27.52 53.29 19.19
CA LYS A 447 -28.97 53.25 19.34
C LYS A 447 -29.29 52.22 20.41
N GLU A 448 -30.07 52.62 21.39
CA GLU A 448 -30.47 51.77 22.50
C GLU A 448 -31.42 50.66 22.02
N LEU A 449 -31.29 49.48 22.62
CA LEU A 449 -32.10 48.30 22.30
C LEU A 449 -33.48 48.47 22.95
N LYS A 450 -34.56 48.50 22.16
CA LYS A 450 -35.91 48.85 22.63
C LYS A 450 -36.82 47.65 22.89
N PHE A 451 -36.70 46.57 22.11
CA PHE A 451 -37.73 45.53 22.01
C PHE A 451 -37.21 44.09 22.02
N LEU A 452 -36.04 43.83 21.44
CA LEU A 452 -35.43 42.49 21.48
C LEU A 452 -34.64 42.30 22.78
N ASP A 453 -34.56 41.06 23.26
CA ASP A 453 -33.64 40.74 24.35
C ASP A 453 -32.17 40.81 23.87
N SER A 454 -31.27 41.06 24.82
CA SER A 454 -29.85 41.24 24.52
C SER A 454 -29.19 40.02 23.86
N LYS A 455 -29.70 38.80 24.07
CA LYS A 455 -29.12 37.57 23.50
C LYS A 455 -29.58 37.36 22.06
N ILE A 456 -30.86 37.51 21.74
CA ILE A 456 -31.34 37.47 20.35
C ILE A 456 -30.72 38.63 19.55
N ALA A 457 -30.71 39.84 20.10
CA ALA A 457 -30.08 41.00 19.46
C ALA A 457 -28.57 40.77 19.19
N GLN A 458 -27.83 40.20 20.16
CA GLN A 458 -26.41 39.88 19.96
C GLN A 458 -26.20 38.79 18.90
N ASN A 459 -26.98 37.71 18.90
CA ASN A 459 -26.86 36.64 17.89
C ASN A 459 -27.16 37.16 16.48
N LEU A 460 -28.22 37.97 16.33
CA LEU A 460 -28.54 38.63 15.06
C LEU A 460 -27.43 39.62 14.64
N SER A 461 -26.89 40.42 15.56
CA SER A 461 -25.79 41.34 15.25
C SER A 461 -24.53 40.60 14.77
N ILE A 462 -24.20 39.45 15.39
CA ILE A 462 -23.11 38.57 14.93
C ILE A 462 -23.41 38.05 13.52
N PHE A 463 -24.61 37.50 13.28
CA PHE A 463 -25.05 37.01 11.98
C PHE A 463 -24.93 38.10 10.90
N LEU A 464 -25.54 39.27 11.09
CA LEU A 464 -25.52 40.39 10.14
C LEU A 464 -24.11 40.95 9.90
N SER A 465 -23.25 40.98 10.93
CA SER A 465 -21.85 41.44 10.77
C SER A 465 -21.01 40.53 9.85
N SER A 466 -21.38 39.24 9.78
CA SER A 466 -20.82 38.25 8.86
C SER A 466 -21.52 38.24 7.50
N PHE A 467 -22.86 38.32 7.50
CA PHE A 467 -23.71 38.26 6.32
C PHE A 467 -24.09 39.68 5.89
N ARG A 468 -23.14 40.38 5.26
CA ARG A 468 -23.16 41.81 4.96
C ARG A 468 -24.05 42.19 3.76
N VAL A 469 -25.25 41.64 3.73
CA VAL A 469 -26.26 41.85 2.68
C VAL A 469 -27.35 42.79 3.22
N PRO A 470 -27.82 43.77 2.44
CA PRO A 470 -28.95 44.62 2.83
C PRO A 470 -30.18 43.79 3.23
N TYR A 471 -30.86 44.17 4.31
CA TYR A 471 -31.95 43.36 4.89
C TYR A 471 -33.12 43.17 3.93
N GLU A 472 -33.35 44.15 3.04
CA GLU A 472 -34.36 44.06 2.00
C GLU A 472 -33.97 43.03 0.93
N GLU A 473 -32.69 42.91 0.57
CA GLU A 473 -32.19 41.82 -0.29
C GLU A 473 -32.34 40.46 0.38
N ILE A 474 -32.09 40.34 1.70
CA ILE A 474 -32.34 39.10 2.46
C ILE A 474 -33.84 38.71 2.42
N ARG A 475 -34.74 39.69 2.63
CA ARG A 475 -36.19 39.50 2.45
C ARG A 475 -36.51 39.03 1.04
N MET A 476 -35.95 39.68 0.03
CA MET A 476 -36.17 39.36 -1.38
C MET A 476 -35.70 37.95 -1.73
N MET A 477 -34.49 37.55 -1.33
CA MET A 477 -33.99 36.17 -1.52
C MET A 477 -34.95 35.12 -0.96
N ILE A 478 -35.58 35.39 0.19
CA ILE A 478 -36.53 34.48 0.87
C ILE A 478 -37.91 34.44 0.19
N LEU A 479 -38.34 35.52 -0.46
CA LEU A 479 -39.59 35.58 -1.26
C LEU A 479 -39.39 34.99 -2.66
N GLU A 480 -38.31 35.40 -3.34
CA GLU A 480 -37.89 34.97 -4.68
C GLU A 480 -37.39 33.52 -4.72
N VAL A 481 -36.93 33.02 -3.58
CA VAL A 481 -36.26 31.73 -3.42
C VAL A 481 -34.94 31.69 -4.18
N ASP A 482 -34.00 32.57 -3.85
CA ASP A 482 -32.72 32.59 -4.54
C ASP A 482 -31.80 31.45 -4.05
N GLU A 483 -31.91 30.31 -4.71
CA GLU A 483 -31.09 29.11 -4.51
C GLU A 483 -29.60 29.34 -4.75
N THR A 484 -29.21 30.45 -5.42
CA THR A 484 -27.81 30.80 -5.65
C THR A 484 -27.19 31.60 -4.51
N GLN A 485 -28.02 32.20 -3.63
CA GLN A 485 -27.57 33.07 -2.53
C GLN A 485 -28.03 32.60 -1.14
N LEU A 486 -29.09 31.80 -1.04
CA LEU A 486 -29.55 31.21 0.21
C LEU A 486 -28.75 29.95 0.55
N ALA A 487 -27.63 30.14 1.27
CA ALA A 487 -26.86 29.03 1.83
C ALA A 487 -27.63 28.29 2.94
N GLU A 488 -27.47 26.96 3.03
CA GLU A 488 -28.16 26.14 4.03
C GLU A 488 -27.89 26.63 5.48
N SER A 489 -26.62 26.89 5.80
CA SER A 489 -26.19 27.39 7.10
C SER A 489 -26.72 28.79 7.43
N MET A 490 -26.99 29.63 6.42
CA MET A 490 -27.68 30.91 6.60
C MET A 490 -29.13 30.67 7.06
N ILE A 491 -29.85 29.76 6.39
CA ILE A 491 -31.24 29.43 6.73
C ILE A 491 -31.34 28.76 8.11
N GLN A 492 -30.44 27.82 8.43
CA GLN A 492 -30.37 27.22 9.77
C GLN A 492 -30.18 28.28 10.86
N ASN A 493 -29.21 29.20 10.67
CA ASN A 493 -28.96 30.28 11.63
C ASN A 493 -30.15 31.25 11.74
N LEU A 494 -30.81 31.56 10.63
CA LEU A 494 -32.05 32.35 10.64
C LEU A 494 -33.15 31.66 11.46
N ILE A 495 -33.47 30.39 11.20
CA ILE A 495 -34.49 29.64 11.97
C ILE A 495 -34.18 29.64 13.47
N LYS A 496 -32.90 29.44 13.82
CA LYS A 496 -32.39 29.32 15.19
C LYS A 496 -32.30 30.64 15.96
N HIS A 497 -32.16 31.78 15.26
CA HIS A 497 -31.89 33.08 15.88
C HIS A 497 -32.93 34.16 15.55
N LEU A 498 -33.96 33.87 14.75
CA LEU A 498 -35.09 34.77 14.54
C LEU A 498 -35.96 34.91 15.80
N PRO A 499 -36.34 36.14 16.19
CA PRO A 499 -37.39 36.40 17.18
C PRO A 499 -38.67 35.61 16.92
N ASP A 500 -39.43 35.33 17.96
CA ASP A 500 -40.73 34.67 17.83
C ASP A 500 -41.74 35.59 17.11
N GLN A 501 -42.76 34.99 16.48
CA GLN A 501 -43.70 35.72 15.61
C GLN A 501 -44.40 36.88 16.35
N GLU A 502 -44.63 36.76 17.66
CA GLU A 502 -45.22 37.82 18.50
C GLU A 502 -44.27 39.03 18.66
N GLN A 503 -42.97 38.79 18.80
CA GLN A 503 -41.94 39.85 18.83
C GLN A 503 -41.82 40.52 17.46
N LEU A 504 -41.82 39.75 16.37
CA LEU A 504 -41.83 40.28 15.00
C LEU A 504 -43.08 41.14 14.71
N ASN A 505 -44.26 40.66 15.12
CA ASN A 505 -45.52 41.40 14.97
C ASN A 505 -45.49 42.71 15.77
N SER A 506 -44.94 42.70 16.98
CA SER A 506 -44.77 43.90 17.82
C SER A 506 -43.82 44.90 17.18
N LEU A 507 -42.65 44.44 16.71
CA LEU A 507 -41.68 45.26 15.97
C LEU A 507 -42.26 45.87 14.69
N SER A 508 -43.14 45.14 13.98
CA SER A 508 -43.77 45.60 12.73
C SER A 508 -44.57 46.91 12.87
N GLN A 509 -44.94 47.30 14.09
CA GLN A 509 -45.66 48.54 14.38
C GLN A 509 -44.72 49.77 14.34
N PHE A 510 -43.42 49.60 14.57
CA PHE A 510 -42.43 50.68 14.68
C PHE A 510 -41.77 51.05 13.35
N LYS A 511 -42.43 50.77 12.21
CA LYS A 511 -41.94 51.11 10.85
C LYS A 511 -41.67 52.60 10.66
N SER A 512 -42.48 53.48 11.26
CA SER A 512 -42.27 54.93 11.29
C SER A 512 -41.00 55.35 12.02
N GLU A 513 -40.53 54.53 12.97
CA GLU A 513 -39.30 54.74 13.75
C GLU A 513 -38.09 53.97 13.20
N TYR A 514 -38.19 53.33 12.02
CA TYR A 514 -37.13 52.45 11.48
C TYR A 514 -35.72 53.05 11.55
N ASN A 515 -35.56 54.34 11.23
CA ASN A 515 -34.26 55.02 11.27
C ASN A 515 -33.69 55.24 12.69
N ASN A 516 -34.49 55.05 13.75
CA ASN A 516 -34.12 55.15 15.16
C ASN A 516 -33.82 53.79 15.82
N LEU A 517 -34.23 52.67 15.22
CA LEU A 517 -34.04 51.30 15.76
C LEU A 517 -32.60 50.79 15.58
N CYS A 518 -32.12 49.93 16.49
CA CYS A 518 -30.80 49.33 16.38
C CYS A 518 -30.73 48.25 15.27
N GLU A 519 -29.51 47.81 14.91
CA GLU A 519 -29.29 46.99 13.70
C GLU A 519 -30.09 45.65 13.68
N PRO A 520 -30.14 44.86 14.77
CA PRO A 520 -30.98 43.67 14.84
C PRO A 520 -32.49 43.95 14.74
N GLU A 521 -32.94 45.08 15.27
CA GLU A 521 -34.34 45.49 15.23
C GLU A 521 -34.74 45.99 13.84
N GLN A 522 -33.86 46.70 13.14
CA GLN A 522 -34.05 47.08 11.73
C GLN A 522 -34.22 45.82 10.86
N PHE A 523 -33.33 44.85 11.00
CA PHE A 523 -33.47 43.55 10.34
C PHE A 523 -34.79 42.86 10.69
N ALA A 524 -35.14 42.76 11.98
CA ALA A 524 -36.37 42.12 12.44
C ALA A 524 -37.65 42.84 11.93
N VAL A 525 -37.64 44.17 11.77
CA VAL A 525 -38.75 44.92 11.15
C VAL A 525 -38.89 44.58 9.67
N VAL A 526 -37.80 44.51 8.90
CA VAL A 526 -37.86 44.08 7.49
C VAL A 526 -38.38 42.65 7.37
N MET A 527 -37.86 41.74 8.21
CA MET A 527 -38.30 40.34 8.25
C MET A 527 -39.74 40.17 8.73
N SER A 528 -40.28 41.08 9.55
CA SER A 528 -41.69 41.05 9.97
C SER A 528 -42.69 41.22 8.81
N ASN A 529 -42.25 41.80 7.68
CA ASN A 529 -43.06 41.91 6.46
C ASN A 529 -43.22 40.57 5.73
N VAL A 530 -42.39 39.57 6.05
CA VAL A 530 -42.40 38.26 5.38
C VAL A 530 -43.48 37.38 6.01
N LYS A 531 -44.66 37.32 5.38
CA LYS A 531 -45.79 36.51 5.86
C LYS A 531 -45.38 35.05 6.08
N ARG A 532 -45.56 34.54 7.30
CA ARG A 532 -45.31 33.14 7.70
C ARG A 532 -43.84 32.71 7.63
N LEU A 533 -42.94 33.61 8.03
CA LEU A 533 -41.48 33.48 7.94
C LEU A 533 -40.87 32.16 8.48
N ARG A 534 -41.29 31.62 9.64
CA ARG A 534 -40.65 30.40 10.18
C ARG A 534 -40.93 29.15 9.34
N PRO A 535 -42.18 28.82 8.98
CA PRO A 535 -42.43 27.79 7.99
C PRO A 535 -41.78 28.08 6.63
N ARG A 536 -41.76 29.37 6.19
CA ARG A 536 -41.03 29.86 5.01
C ARG A 536 -39.60 29.30 5.00
N LEU A 537 -38.85 29.59 6.05
CA LEU A 537 -37.47 29.15 6.23
C LEU A 537 -37.33 27.64 6.42
N SER A 538 -38.23 27.00 7.16
CA SER A 538 -38.15 25.55 7.45
C SER A 538 -38.23 24.69 6.19
N ALA A 539 -39.06 25.11 5.24
CA ALA A 539 -39.15 24.48 3.93
C ALA A 539 -38.04 24.90 2.95
N ILE A 540 -37.55 26.15 3.03
CA ILE A 540 -36.33 26.54 2.32
C ILE A 540 -35.16 25.66 2.77
N LEU A 541 -35.02 25.40 4.08
CA LEU A 541 -33.98 24.51 4.61
C LEU A 541 -34.12 23.09 4.06
N PHE A 542 -35.35 22.56 4.04
CA PHE A 542 -35.63 21.26 3.43
C PHE A 542 -35.18 21.21 1.96
N LYS A 543 -35.16 22.33 1.21
CA LYS A 543 -34.70 22.33 -0.20
C LYS A 543 -33.22 22.05 -0.33
N LEU A 544 -32.47 22.83 0.42
CA LEU A 544 -31.01 22.84 0.36
C LEU A 544 -30.47 21.49 0.87
N GLN A 545 -31.21 20.82 1.76
CA GLN A 545 -30.89 19.49 2.29
C GLN A 545 -31.46 18.31 1.48
N PHE A 546 -32.58 18.44 0.74
CA PHE A 546 -33.30 17.26 0.21
C PHE A 546 -32.47 16.41 -0.74
N GLU A 547 -31.80 17.03 -1.71
CA GLU A 547 -30.98 16.32 -2.69
C GLU A 547 -29.77 15.65 -2.00
N GLU A 548 -29.19 16.28 -0.96
CA GLU A 548 -28.14 15.64 -0.15
C GLU A 548 -28.70 14.44 0.64
N GLN A 549 -29.85 14.58 1.30
CA GLN A 549 -30.50 13.48 2.02
C GLN A 549 -30.82 12.30 1.10
N VAL A 550 -31.30 12.55 -0.13
CA VAL A 550 -31.55 11.49 -1.13
C VAL A 550 -30.24 10.82 -1.55
N ASN A 551 -29.18 11.59 -1.82
CA ASN A 551 -27.88 11.04 -2.23
C ASN A 551 -27.10 10.38 -1.08
N ASN A 552 -27.43 10.65 0.18
CA ASN A 552 -26.92 9.93 1.35
C ASN A 552 -27.71 8.62 1.60
N ILE A 553 -29.04 8.63 1.46
CA ILE A 553 -29.90 7.45 1.74
C ILE A 553 -29.84 6.41 0.60
N LYS A 554 -29.76 6.85 -0.66
CA LYS A 554 -29.86 5.95 -1.83
C LYS A 554 -28.69 4.95 -1.95
N PRO A 555 -27.41 5.32 -1.77
CA PRO A 555 -26.30 4.36 -1.85
C PRO A 555 -26.38 3.27 -0.79
N ASP A 556 -26.79 3.62 0.43
CA ASP A 556 -26.96 2.69 1.55
C ASP A 556 -28.02 1.63 1.26
N ILE A 557 -29.19 2.05 0.75
CA ILE A 557 -30.25 1.11 0.31
C ILE A 557 -29.74 0.17 -0.78
N MET A 558 -29.00 0.71 -1.76
CA MET A 558 -28.43 -0.11 -2.84
C MET A 558 -27.38 -1.10 -2.32
N ALA A 559 -26.48 -0.68 -1.44
CA ALA A 559 -25.43 -1.53 -0.87
C ALA A 559 -26.02 -2.73 -0.12
N VAL A 560 -26.99 -2.49 0.77
CA VAL A 560 -27.68 -3.56 1.51
C VAL A 560 -28.48 -4.47 0.57
N SER A 561 -29.17 -3.91 -0.44
CA SER A 561 -29.93 -4.69 -1.43
C SER A 561 -29.03 -5.63 -2.23
N THR A 562 -27.96 -5.10 -2.84
CA THR A 562 -27.02 -5.88 -3.66
C THR A 562 -26.31 -6.95 -2.83
N ALA A 563 -25.89 -6.63 -1.60
CA ALA A 563 -25.33 -7.64 -0.70
C ALA A 563 -26.33 -8.76 -0.40
N CYS A 564 -27.60 -8.44 -0.10
CA CYS A 564 -28.63 -9.45 0.14
C CYS A 564 -28.91 -10.33 -1.08
N GLU A 565 -28.89 -9.76 -2.29
CA GLU A 565 -29.07 -10.52 -3.53
C GLU A 565 -27.90 -11.49 -3.77
N GLU A 566 -26.65 -11.04 -3.68
CA GLU A 566 -25.48 -11.90 -3.93
C GLU A 566 -25.25 -12.94 -2.83
N ILE A 567 -25.46 -12.60 -1.55
CA ILE A 567 -25.46 -13.57 -0.42
C ILE A 567 -26.42 -14.74 -0.68
N LYS A 568 -27.54 -14.51 -1.37
CA LYS A 568 -28.54 -15.53 -1.69
C LYS A 568 -28.31 -16.24 -3.02
N LYS A 569 -27.61 -15.59 -3.95
CA LYS A 569 -27.35 -16.05 -5.33
C LYS A 569 -26.02 -16.82 -5.46
N SER A 570 -25.07 -16.58 -4.56
CA SER A 570 -23.75 -17.21 -4.54
C SER A 570 -23.83 -18.73 -4.32
N LYS A 571 -23.54 -19.48 -5.40
CA LYS A 571 -23.45 -20.95 -5.38
C LYS A 571 -22.15 -21.42 -4.74
N SER A 572 -21.07 -20.66 -4.89
CA SER A 572 -19.76 -20.89 -4.27
C SER A 572 -19.86 -20.78 -2.74
N PHE A 573 -20.53 -19.75 -2.21
CA PHE A 573 -20.83 -19.64 -0.78
C PHE A 573 -21.73 -20.78 -0.31
N SER A 574 -22.75 -21.17 -1.08
CA SER A 574 -23.62 -22.31 -0.73
C SER A 574 -22.81 -23.61 -0.58
N LYS A 575 -21.90 -23.91 -1.52
CA LYS A 575 -20.97 -25.05 -1.44
C LYS A 575 -20.01 -24.97 -0.25
N LEU A 576 -19.53 -23.78 0.11
CA LEU A 576 -18.70 -23.57 1.29
C LEU A 576 -19.44 -23.99 2.57
N LEU A 577 -20.73 -23.65 2.69
CA LEU A 577 -21.56 -24.03 3.83
C LEU A 577 -21.79 -25.55 3.89
N GLU A 578 -22.01 -26.21 2.75
CA GLU A 578 -22.10 -27.67 2.65
C GLU A 578 -20.79 -28.36 3.10
N LEU A 579 -19.64 -27.84 2.67
CA LEU A 579 -18.32 -28.37 3.05
C LEU A 579 -18.03 -28.18 4.55
N VAL A 580 -18.37 -27.01 5.11
CA VAL A 580 -18.29 -26.75 6.56
C VAL A 580 -19.24 -27.65 7.35
N LEU A 581 -20.45 -27.91 6.83
CA LEU A 581 -21.41 -28.82 7.47
C LEU A 581 -20.91 -30.27 7.48
N LEU A 582 -20.27 -30.72 6.40
CA LEU A 582 -19.64 -32.04 6.31
C LEU A 582 -18.49 -32.19 7.31
N MET A 583 -17.53 -31.24 7.30
CA MET A 583 -16.41 -31.23 8.25
C MET A 583 -16.91 -31.17 9.70
N GLY A 584 -17.86 -30.28 9.99
CA GLY A 584 -18.47 -30.11 11.31
C GLY A 584 -19.14 -31.38 11.82
N ASN A 585 -19.94 -32.05 10.99
CA ASN A 585 -20.59 -33.32 11.37
C ASN A 585 -19.60 -34.46 11.61
N TYR A 586 -18.53 -34.54 10.81
CA TYR A 586 -17.48 -35.54 11.00
C TYR A 586 -16.70 -35.30 12.31
N MET A 587 -16.27 -34.06 12.56
CA MET A 587 -15.52 -33.69 13.77
C MET A 587 -16.34 -33.79 15.06
N ASN A 588 -17.66 -33.57 14.99
CA ASN A 588 -18.55 -33.65 16.16
C ASN A 588 -19.16 -35.05 16.38
N ALA A 589 -18.75 -36.08 15.62
CA ALA A 589 -19.30 -37.43 15.72
C ALA A 589 -19.29 -37.99 17.16
N GLY A 590 -20.40 -38.59 17.58
CA GLY A 590 -20.59 -39.09 18.96
C GLY A 590 -20.88 -38.02 20.03
N SER A 591 -20.82 -36.72 19.69
CA SER A 591 -21.22 -35.64 20.60
C SER A 591 -22.70 -35.24 20.42
N ARG A 592 -23.21 -34.37 21.32
CA ARG A 592 -24.53 -33.75 21.19
C ARG A 592 -24.69 -32.90 19.91
N ASN A 593 -23.61 -32.51 19.25
CA ASN A 593 -23.61 -31.70 18.03
C ASN A 593 -23.51 -32.53 16.74
N ALA A 594 -23.41 -33.87 16.85
CA ALA A 594 -23.43 -34.77 15.69
C ALA A 594 -24.78 -34.72 14.96
N GLN A 595 -24.78 -35.10 13.68
CA GLN A 595 -25.99 -35.21 12.85
C GLN A 595 -26.79 -33.89 12.75
N THR A 596 -26.08 -32.75 12.79
CA THR A 596 -26.63 -31.42 12.62
C THR A 596 -26.99 -31.18 11.15
N PHE A 597 -28.20 -30.71 10.86
CA PHE A 597 -28.68 -30.41 9.49
C PHE A 597 -28.25 -29.03 8.96
N GLY A 598 -27.83 -28.12 9.83
CA GLY A 598 -27.40 -26.77 9.48
C GLY A 598 -26.95 -25.98 10.72
N PHE A 599 -26.11 -24.98 10.54
CA PHE A 599 -25.53 -24.16 11.62
C PHE A 599 -25.82 -22.67 11.40
N ASN A 600 -25.85 -21.88 12.48
CA ASN A 600 -26.00 -20.43 12.38
C ASN A 600 -24.72 -19.80 11.82
N LEU A 601 -24.84 -18.89 10.84
CA LEU A 601 -23.71 -18.35 10.07
C LEU A 601 -22.63 -17.63 10.91
N SER A 602 -22.96 -17.09 12.09
CA SER A 602 -21.98 -16.56 13.07
C SER A 602 -20.95 -17.61 13.57
N SER A 603 -21.17 -18.88 13.27
CA SER A 603 -20.21 -19.97 13.54
C SER A 603 -19.02 -19.96 12.57
N LEU A 604 -19.16 -19.37 11.38
CA LEU A 604 -18.08 -19.26 10.39
C LEU A 604 -16.90 -18.46 10.94
N CYS A 605 -17.17 -17.37 11.67
CA CYS A 605 -16.17 -16.57 12.39
C CYS A 605 -15.32 -17.35 13.40
N LYS A 606 -15.79 -18.55 13.83
CA LYS A 606 -15.17 -19.41 14.87
C LYS A 606 -14.34 -20.55 14.29
N LEU A 607 -14.34 -20.74 12.96
CA LEU A 607 -13.51 -21.76 12.30
C LEU A 607 -12.00 -21.50 12.50
N LYS A 608 -11.62 -20.25 12.74
CA LYS A 608 -10.24 -19.86 13.11
C LYS A 608 -9.84 -20.26 14.53
N ASP A 609 -10.80 -20.44 15.44
CA ASP A 609 -10.55 -20.72 16.85
C ASP A 609 -10.26 -22.22 17.10
N THR A 610 -10.74 -23.08 16.20
CA THR A 610 -10.48 -24.52 16.21
C THR A 610 -9.09 -24.80 15.62
N LYS A 611 -8.16 -25.29 16.43
CA LYS A 611 -6.75 -25.53 16.03
C LYS A 611 -6.45 -27.01 15.74
N SER A 612 -5.38 -27.24 14.98
CA SER A 612 -4.74 -28.56 14.84
C SER A 612 -4.13 -29.05 16.16
N ALA A 613 -3.85 -30.35 16.25
CA ALA A 613 -3.24 -30.96 17.44
C ALA A 613 -1.83 -30.42 17.77
N ASP A 614 -1.07 -29.97 16.77
CA ASP A 614 0.23 -29.30 16.93
C ASP A 614 0.11 -27.77 17.08
N GLN A 615 -1.12 -27.24 17.09
CA GLN A 615 -1.50 -25.82 17.18
C GLN A 615 -0.94 -24.90 16.08
N LYS A 616 -0.31 -25.43 15.01
CA LYS A 616 0.27 -24.64 13.92
C LYS A 616 -0.74 -24.14 12.88
N THR A 617 -1.87 -24.82 12.72
CA THR A 617 -2.91 -24.46 11.76
C THR A 617 -4.30 -24.47 12.41
N THR A 618 -5.30 -23.98 11.69
CA THR A 618 -6.70 -23.88 12.16
C THR A 618 -7.64 -24.56 11.17
N LEU A 619 -8.86 -24.87 11.62
CA LEU A 619 -9.88 -25.47 10.75
C LEU A 619 -10.23 -24.55 9.56
N LEU A 620 -10.12 -23.22 9.73
CA LEU A 620 -10.25 -22.27 8.63
C LEU A 620 -9.12 -22.41 7.59
N HIS A 621 -7.86 -22.50 8.02
CA HIS A 621 -6.73 -22.70 7.12
C HIS A 621 -6.83 -24.04 6.37
N PHE A 622 -7.22 -25.11 7.06
CA PHE A 622 -7.46 -26.42 6.43
C PHE A 622 -8.64 -26.40 5.46
N LEU A 623 -9.72 -25.67 5.78
CA LEU A 623 -10.85 -25.47 4.87
C LEU A 623 -10.43 -24.74 3.59
N VAL A 624 -9.63 -23.67 3.73
CA VAL A 624 -9.05 -22.94 2.59
C VAL A 624 -8.16 -23.87 1.74
N GLU A 625 -7.26 -24.62 2.35
CA GLU A 625 -6.34 -25.58 1.71
C GLU A 625 -7.13 -26.63 0.89
N ILE A 626 -8.21 -27.18 1.45
CA ILE A 626 -9.11 -28.12 0.75
C ILE A 626 -9.90 -27.44 -0.39
N CYS A 627 -10.28 -26.17 -0.26
CA CYS A 627 -10.89 -25.41 -1.36
C CYS A 627 -9.87 -25.17 -2.49
N GLU A 628 -8.64 -24.73 -2.19
CA GLU A 628 -7.56 -24.55 -3.17
C GLU A 628 -7.23 -25.84 -3.93
N GLU A 629 -7.12 -26.98 -3.23
CA GLU A 629 -6.74 -28.26 -3.86
C GLU A 629 -7.86 -28.94 -4.66
N LYS A 630 -9.11 -28.87 -4.18
CA LYS A 630 -10.18 -29.81 -4.60
C LYS A 630 -11.46 -29.14 -5.06
N TYR A 631 -11.73 -27.92 -4.63
CA TYR A 631 -12.97 -27.19 -4.91
C TYR A 631 -12.69 -25.70 -5.22
N PRO A 632 -11.86 -25.38 -6.23
CA PRO A 632 -11.44 -24.00 -6.49
C PRO A 632 -12.61 -23.10 -6.89
N ASP A 633 -13.70 -23.67 -7.38
CA ASP A 633 -14.95 -22.95 -7.68
C ASP A 633 -15.72 -22.48 -6.43
N ILE A 634 -15.31 -22.92 -5.24
CA ILE A 634 -15.79 -22.35 -3.97
C ILE A 634 -15.11 -21.00 -3.70
N LEU A 635 -13.87 -20.79 -4.14
CA LEU A 635 -13.09 -19.59 -3.76
C LEU A 635 -13.70 -18.29 -4.29
N THR A 636 -14.45 -18.33 -5.40
CA THR A 636 -15.11 -17.13 -5.99
C THR A 636 -16.17 -16.50 -5.07
N PHE A 637 -16.55 -17.16 -3.97
CA PHE A 637 -17.45 -16.56 -2.98
C PHE A 637 -16.85 -15.28 -2.36
N VAL A 638 -15.53 -15.16 -2.35
CA VAL A 638 -14.82 -13.95 -1.91
C VAL A 638 -15.17 -12.75 -2.79
N ASP A 639 -15.39 -12.96 -4.08
CA ASP A 639 -15.73 -11.92 -5.05
C ASP A 639 -17.25 -11.70 -5.10
N ASP A 640 -18.05 -12.78 -5.12
CA ASP A 640 -19.52 -12.72 -5.03
C ASP A 640 -19.98 -11.87 -3.82
N LEU A 641 -19.26 -11.96 -2.70
CA LEU A 641 -19.60 -11.27 -1.45
C LEU A 641 -18.87 -9.93 -1.24
N GLU A 642 -18.18 -9.36 -2.24
CA GLU A 642 -17.59 -8.00 -2.16
C GLU A 642 -18.58 -6.91 -1.71
N PRO A 643 -19.88 -6.89 -2.11
CA PRO A 643 -20.82 -5.85 -1.68
C PRO A 643 -20.98 -5.70 -0.15
N LEU A 644 -20.62 -6.73 0.63
CA LEU A 644 -20.54 -6.67 2.09
C LEU A 644 -19.64 -5.54 2.60
N ASP A 645 -18.56 -5.17 1.88
CA ASP A 645 -17.63 -4.10 2.29
C ASP A 645 -18.28 -2.72 2.35
N LYS A 646 -19.45 -2.54 1.74
CA LYS A 646 -20.29 -1.35 1.87
C LYS A 646 -21.46 -1.63 2.82
N ALA A 647 -22.16 -2.74 2.61
CA ALA A 647 -23.37 -3.08 3.36
C ALA A 647 -23.15 -3.25 4.87
N SER A 648 -21.99 -3.76 5.31
CA SER A 648 -21.67 -3.93 6.73
C SER A 648 -21.39 -2.61 7.49
N LYS A 649 -21.48 -1.45 6.81
CA LYS A 649 -21.29 -0.12 7.40
C LYS A 649 -22.59 0.68 7.47
N VAL A 650 -23.68 0.14 6.92
CA VAL A 650 -24.99 0.79 6.86
C VAL A 650 -25.80 0.45 8.12
N SER A 651 -26.20 1.46 8.90
CA SER A 651 -27.16 1.27 9.97
C SER A 651 -28.58 1.33 9.43
N VAL A 652 -29.26 0.19 9.38
CA VAL A 652 -30.59 0.04 8.77
C VAL A 652 -31.64 0.79 9.60
N GLU A 653 -31.49 0.83 10.92
CA GLU A 653 -32.39 1.61 11.78
C GLU A 653 -32.27 3.13 11.53
N THR A 654 -31.04 3.61 11.28
CA THR A 654 -30.77 5.02 10.96
C THR A 654 -31.32 5.39 9.58
N LEU A 655 -31.14 4.50 8.60
CA LEU A 655 -31.67 4.62 7.24
C LEU A 655 -33.20 4.75 7.24
N GLU A 656 -33.89 3.87 7.98
CA GLU A 656 -35.35 3.88 8.14
C GLU A 656 -35.82 5.13 8.90
N LYS A 657 -35.08 5.60 9.92
CA LYS A 657 -35.37 6.88 10.63
C LYS A 657 -35.30 8.08 9.68
N ASN A 658 -34.24 8.18 8.89
CA ASN A 658 -33.99 9.28 7.95
C ASN A 658 -35.06 9.32 6.84
N LEU A 659 -35.37 8.16 6.23
CA LEU A 659 -36.41 8.07 5.21
C LEU A 659 -37.79 8.46 5.75
N ARG A 660 -38.17 7.96 6.94
CA ARG A 660 -39.44 8.37 7.59
C ARG A 660 -39.45 9.84 7.99
N GLN A 661 -38.30 10.45 8.28
CA GLN A 661 -38.20 11.90 8.52
C GLN A 661 -38.43 12.69 7.23
N MET A 662 -37.76 12.34 6.14
CA MET A 662 -37.96 12.95 4.81
C MET A 662 -39.44 12.89 4.39
N GLY A 663 -40.08 11.73 4.55
CA GLY A 663 -41.51 11.55 4.27
C GLY A 663 -42.42 12.45 5.12
N ARG A 664 -42.13 12.60 6.42
CA ARG A 664 -42.87 13.54 7.30
C ARG A 664 -42.65 15.00 6.91
N GLN A 665 -41.42 15.38 6.54
CA GLN A 665 -41.12 16.74 6.09
C GLN A 665 -41.87 17.06 4.78
N LEU A 666 -41.93 16.12 3.84
CA LEU A 666 -42.70 16.25 2.60
C LEU A 666 -44.21 16.32 2.84
N GLN A 667 -44.78 15.48 3.71
CA GLN A 667 -46.22 15.52 4.04
C GLN A 667 -46.61 16.80 4.79
N GLN A 668 -45.77 17.28 5.70
CA GLN A 668 -45.99 18.56 6.38
C GLN A 668 -45.97 19.70 5.36
N LEU A 669 -45.03 19.66 4.41
CA LEU A 669 -44.91 20.64 3.34
C LEU A 669 -46.11 20.65 2.39
N GLU A 670 -46.60 19.49 1.96
CA GLU A 670 -47.82 19.32 1.16
C GLU A 670 -49.03 19.95 1.87
N LYS A 671 -49.27 19.52 3.11
CA LYS A 671 -50.40 20.00 3.91
C LYS A 671 -50.30 21.49 4.20
N GLU A 672 -49.11 21.99 4.49
CA GLU A 672 -48.96 23.43 4.63
C GLU A 672 -49.30 24.10 3.29
N LEU A 673 -48.72 23.70 2.15
CA LEU A 673 -48.88 24.32 0.81
C LEU A 673 -50.35 24.65 0.45
N GLU A 674 -51.27 23.72 0.74
CA GLU A 674 -52.72 23.88 0.55
C GLU A 674 -53.32 25.11 1.25
N THR A 675 -52.66 25.63 2.29
CA THR A 675 -53.17 26.67 3.20
C THR A 675 -52.46 28.03 3.09
N PHE A 676 -51.30 28.12 2.42
CA PHE A 676 -50.58 29.40 2.33
C PHE A 676 -51.37 30.44 1.46
N PRO A 677 -51.40 31.72 1.87
CA PRO A 677 -52.19 32.75 1.20
C PRO A 677 -51.64 33.09 -0.20
N PRO A 678 -52.48 33.64 -1.10
CA PRO A 678 -52.01 34.09 -2.41
C PRO A 678 -50.95 35.20 -2.26
N PRO A 679 -49.98 35.28 -3.19
CA PRO A 679 -48.92 36.28 -3.14
C PRO A 679 -49.47 37.69 -3.37
N GLU A 680 -49.17 38.60 -2.43
CA GLU A 680 -49.49 40.04 -2.52
C GLU A 680 -48.31 40.86 -3.07
N ASP A 681 -47.14 40.25 -3.23
CA ASP A 681 -45.90 40.85 -3.72
C ASP A 681 -45.46 40.11 -5.00
N LEU A 682 -45.04 40.86 -6.03
CA LEU A 682 -44.52 40.33 -7.30
C LEU A 682 -43.28 39.44 -7.12
N HIS A 683 -42.55 39.65 -6.03
CA HIS A 683 -41.35 38.88 -5.67
C HIS A 683 -41.67 37.62 -4.85
N ASP A 684 -42.91 37.44 -4.38
CA ASP A 684 -43.35 36.24 -3.64
C ASP A 684 -43.60 35.05 -4.58
N LYS A 685 -42.54 34.63 -5.29
CA LYS A 685 -42.49 33.53 -6.28
C LYS A 685 -42.66 32.14 -5.66
N PHE A 686 -43.21 32.10 -4.47
CA PHE A 686 -42.87 31.14 -3.45
C PHE A 686 -43.63 29.83 -3.65
N VAL A 687 -44.96 29.83 -3.48
CA VAL A 687 -45.85 28.72 -3.84
C VAL A 687 -45.57 28.20 -5.26
N THR A 688 -45.27 29.11 -6.21
CA THR A 688 -45.01 28.81 -7.62
C THR A 688 -43.73 28.02 -7.91
N LYS A 689 -42.60 28.36 -7.27
CA LYS A 689 -41.38 27.53 -7.33
C LYS A 689 -41.58 26.23 -6.56
N MET A 690 -42.39 26.28 -5.53
CA MET A 690 -42.38 25.26 -4.51
C MET A 690 -43.37 24.10 -4.72
N ALA A 691 -44.57 24.36 -5.25
CA ALA A 691 -45.46 23.28 -5.68
C ALA A 691 -44.82 22.41 -6.78
N ARG A 692 -43.94 23.00 -7.61
CA ARG A 692 -43.14 22.25 -8.62
C ARG A 692 -42.26 21.20 -7.98
N PHE A 693 -41.63 21.48 -6.84
CA PHE A 693 -40.86 20.48 -6.12
C PHE A 693 -41.70 19.32 -5.67
N VAL A 694 -42.83 19.59 -5.03
CA VAL A 694 -43.54 18.56 -4.27
C VAL A 694 -43.84 17.36 -5.15
N ILE A 695 -44.12 17.63 -6.43
CA ILE A 695 -44.16 16.65 -7.53
C ILE A 695 -42.84 15.86 -7.62
N THR A 696 -41.72 16.50 -7.99
CA THR A 696 -40.38 15.89 -8.13
C THR A 696 -39.88 15.17 -6.87
N ALA A 697 -40.17 15.72 -5.70
CA ALA A 697 -39.79 15.23 -4.38
C ALA A 697 -40.54 13.96 -4.01
N LYS A 698 -41.83 13.95 -4.29
CA LYS A 698 -42.71 12.81 -4.07
C LYS A 698 -42.34 11.68 -5.01
N GLU A 699 -42.03 11.99 -6.27
CA GLU A 699 -41.49 11.01 -7.22
C GLU A 699 -40.16 10.41 -6.73
N GLN A 700 -39.20 11.23 -6.31
CA GLN A 700 -37.93 10.74 -5.73
C GLN A 700 -38.15 9.96 -4.42
N TYR A 701 -38.95 10.48 -3.48
CA TYR A 701 -39.22 9.86 -2.19
C TYR A 701 -39.99 8.54 -2.33
N GLU A 702 -41.01 8.49 -3.18
CA GLU A 702 -41.72 7.24 -3.48
C GLU A 702 -40.81 6.21 -4.12
N THR A 703 -39.91 6.63 -5.02
CA THR A 703 -38.91 5.74 -5.63
C THR A 703 -37.93 5.20 -4.58
N LEU A 704 -37.43 6.07 -3.70
CA LEU A 704 -36.54 5.72 -2.59
C LEU A 704 -37.22 4.80 -1.57
N SER A 705 -38.51 5.03 -1.29
CA SER A 705 -39.36 4.21 -0.43
C SER A 705 -39.69 2.85 -1.06
N LYS A 706 -39.92 2.78 -2.39
CA LYS A 706 -40.04 1.53 -3.14
C LYS A 706 -38.74 0.71 -3.08
N PHE A 707 -37.57 1.36 -3.18
CA PHE A 707 -36.28 0.68 -2.98
C PHE A 707 -36.08 0.19 -1.53
N HIS A 708 -36.38 1.01 -0.52
CA HIS A 708 -36.31 0.59 0.89
C HIS A 708 -37.24 -0.61 1.18
N GLY A 709 -38.50 -0.53 0.75
CA GLY A 709 -39.46 -1.63 0.90
C GLY A 709 -39.16 -2.87 0.07
N ASN A 710 -38.16 -2.83 -0.84
CA ASN A 710 -37.62 -4.01 -1.51
C ASN A 710 -36.37 -4.53 -0.79
N MET A 711 -35.47 -3.66 -0.36
CA MET A 711 -34.35 -3.97 0.54
C MET A 711 -34.81 -4.71 1.80
N GLU A 712 -35.94 -4.30 2.39
CA GLU A 712 -36.54 -4.96 3.55
C GLU A 712 -36.97 -6.40 3.24
N LYS A 713 -37.64 -6.62 2.11
CA LYS A 713 -38.04 -7.96 1.65
C LYS A 713 -36.81 -8.81 1.35
N LEU A 714 -35.75 -8.22 0.79
CA LEU A 714 -34.50 -8.90 0.50
C LEU A 714 -33.81 -9.37 1.78
N TYR A 715 -33.51 -8.50 2.75
CA TYR A 715 -32.82 -8.93 3.98
C TYR A 715 -33.68 -9.91 4.80
N GLN A 716 -35.01 -9.72 4.86
CA GLN A 716 -35.92 -10.67 5.52
C GLN A 716 -35.92 -12.04 4.80
N SER A 717 -35.85 -12.05 3.46
CA SER A 717 -35.77 -13.30 2.69
C SER A 717 -34.42 -14.01 2.85
N VAL A 718 -33.32 -13.27 2.98
CA VAL A 718 -31.97 -13.83 3.28
C VAL A 718 -31.91 -14.41 4.69
N MET A 719 -32.37 -13.65 5.69
CA MET A 719 -32.41 -14.13 7.07
C MET A 719 -33.33 -15.35 7.21
N GLY A 720 -34.49 -15.35 6.57
CA GLY A 720 -35.38 -16.51 6.52
C GLY A 720 -34.75 -17.74 5.84
N TYR A 721 -34.02 -17.53 4.73
CA TYR A 721 -33.33 -18.59 3.99
C TYR A 721 -32.22 -19.26 4.82
N TYR A 722 -31.48 -18.49 5.62
CA TYR A 722 -30.44 -19.00 6.52
C TYR A 722 -30.90 -19.23 7.98
N ALA A 723 -32.22 -19.28 8.21
CA ALA A 723 -32.84 -19.54 9.52
C ALA A 723 -32.38 -18.59 10.66
N ILE A 724 -32.13 -17.32 10.34
CA ILE A 724 -31.71 -16.27 11.27
C ILE A 724 -32.94 -15.56 11.86
N ASP A 725 -32.99 -15.46 13.18
CA ASP A 725 -34.05 -14.75 13.90
C ASP A 725 -33.76 -13.24 13.95
N VAL A 726 -34.50 -12.49 13.13
CA VAL A 726 -34.45 -11.01 13.01
C VAL A 726 -34.71 -10.29 14.35
N LYS A 727 -35.26 -10.98 15.37
CA LYS A 727 -35.45 -10.42 16.73
C LYS A 727 -34.24 -10.62 17.64
N LYS A 728 -33.24 -11.41 17.22
CA LYS A 728 -32.04 -11.73 18.01
C LYS A 728 -30.74 -11.21 17.38
N VAL A 729 -30.70 -11.06 16.05
CA VAL A 729 -29.54 -10.59 15.29
C VAL A 729 -30.02 -9.45 14.40
N SER A 730 -29.38 -8.28 14.47
CA SER A 730 -29.71 -7.17 13.58
C SER A 730 -29.18 -7.42 12.17
N VAL A 731 -29.70 -6.68 11.19
CA VAL A 731 -29.23 -6.77 9.79
C VAL A 731 -27.77 -6.31 9.68
N GLU A 732 -27.41 -5.25 10.41
CA GLU A 732 -26.06 -4.71 10.49
C GLU A 732 -25.07 -5.67 11.18
N ASP A 733 -25.46 -6.35 12.27
CA ASP A 733 -24.64 -7.43 12.87
C ASP A 733 -24.40 -8.59 11.90
N PHE A 734 -25.46 -9.07 11.24
CA PHE A 734 -25.41 -10.21 10.32
C PHE A 734 -24.48 -9.96 9.12
N LEU A 735 -24.60 -8.80 8.49
CA LEU A 735 -23.73 -8.41 7.36
C LEU A 735 -22.28 -8.19 7.83
N THR A 736 -22.09 -7.70 9.05
CA THR A 736 -20.77 -7.53 9.67
C THR A 736 -20.10 -8.86 9.97
N ASP A 737 -20.81 -9.83 10.54
CA ASP A 737 -20.27 -11.18 10.79
C ASP A 737 -19.87 -11.89 9.49
N LEU A 738 -20.68 -11.78 8.43
CA LEU A 738 -20.30 -12.33 7.12
C LEU A 738 -19.07 -11.64 6.52
N ASN A 739 -18.94 -10.31 6.64
CA ASN A 739 -17.75 -9.63 6.11
C ASN A 739 -16.49 -9.92 6.93
N ASN A 740 -16.64 -10.05 8.25
CA ASN A 740 -15.57 -10.52 9.15
C ASN A 740 -15.09 -11.92 8.76
N PHE A 741 -16.02 -12.84 8.46
CA PHE A 741 -15.66 -14.16 7.95
C PHE A 741 -14.95 -14.09 6.60
N ARG A 742 -15.51 -13.39 5.60
CA ARG A 742 -14.90 -13.18 4.27
C ARG A 742 -13.47 -12.65 4.39
N THR A 743 -13.27 -11.62 5.20
CA THR A 743 -11.96 -11.00 5.47
C THR A 743 -11.00 -12.00 6.13
N THR A 744 -11.46 -12.79 7.10
CA THR A 744 -10.63 -13.81 7.74
C THR A 744 -10.28 -14.96 6.77
N PHE A 745 -11.19 -15.33 5.86
CA PHE A 745 -10.94 -16.34 4.82
C PHE A 745 -9.87 -15.85 3.83
N MET A 746 -9.98 -14.61 3.34
CA MET A 746 -8.94 -13.98 2.51
C MET A 746 -7.57 -13.94 3.20
N GLN A 747 -7.54 -13.69 4.51
CA GLN A 747 -6.31 -13.68 5.29
C GLN A 747 -5.72 -15.09 5.42
N ALA A 748 -6.56 -16.11 5.63
CA ALA A 748 -6.13 -17.51 5.69
C ALA A 748 -5.58 -18.04 4.35
N ILE A 749 -6.06 -17.56 3.19
CA ILE A 749 -5.43 -17.82 1.88
C ILE A 749 -3.97 -17.32 1.88
N LYS A 750 -3.75 -16.06 2.29
CA LYS A 750 -2.41 -15.45 2.31
C LYS A 750 -1.47 -16.15 3.30
N GLU A 751 -1.98 -16.57 4.46
CA GLU A 751 -1.22 -17.32 5.45
C GLU A 751 -0.89 -18.75 4.97
N ASN A 752 -1.80 -19.43 4.25
CA ASN A 752 -1.52 -20.73 3.61
C ASN A 752 -0.46 -20.66 2.51
N ILE A 753 -0.50 -19.63 1.64
CA ILE A 753 0.49 -19.41 0.59
C ILE A 753 1.87 -19.21 1.22
N LYS A 754 1.98 -18.26 2.17
CA LYS A 754 3.22 -17.97 2.90
C LYS A 754 3.77 -19.17 3.69
N LYS A 755 2.89 -20.02 4.22
CA LYS A 755 3.26 -21.29 4.86
C LYS A 755 3.88 -22.26 3.84
N ARG A 756 3.26 -22.46 2.68
CA ARG A 756 3.79 -23.33 1.61
C ARG A 756 5.17 -22.86 1.12
N GLU A 757 5.34 -21.56 0.90
CA GLU A 757 6.64 -20.95 0.54
C GLU A 757 7.72 -21.23 1.59
N ALA A 758 7.40 -21.07 2.88
CA ALA A 758 8.33 -21.34 3.97
C ALA A 758 8.69 -22.83 4.09
N GLU A 759 7.72 -23.73 3.95
CA GLU A 759 7.93 -25.19 3.98
C GLU A 759 8.75 -25.67 2.78
N GLU A 760 8.55 -25.09 1.59
CA GLU A 760 9.38 -25.39 0.41
C GLU A 760 10.80 -24.83 0.57
N LYS A 761 10.96 -23.62 1.11
CA LYS A 761 12.27 -23.01 1.40
C LYS A 761 13.06 -23.84 2.41
N GLU A 762 12.43 -24.36 3.47
CA GLU A 762 13.08 -25.27 4.42
C GLU A 762 13.48 -26.60 3.75
N LYS A 763 12.60 -27.16 2.90
CA LYS A 763 12.88 -28.39 2.15
C LYS A 763 14.07 -28.24 1.19
N ARG A 764 14.12 -27.14 0.43
CA ARG A 764 15.23 -26.78 -0.47
C ARG A 764 16.54 -26.65 0.31
N ALA A 765 16.55 -25.87 1.40
CA ALA A 765 17.73 -25.71 2.26
C ALA A 765 18.23 -27.04 2.87
N ARG A 766 17.31 -27.95 3.24
CA ARG A 766 17.66 -29.27 3.76
C ARG A 766 18.34 -30.16 2.69
N ILE A 767 17.84 -30.13 1.45
CA ILE A 767 18.43 -30.85 0.31
C ILE A 767 19.80 -30.27 -0.05
N ALA A 768 19.93 -28.94 -0.12
CA ALA A 768 21.19 -28.26 -0.39
C ALA A 768 22.27 -28.63 0.64
N LYS A 769 21.91 -28.68 1.93
CA LYS A 769 22.83 -29.11 3.00
C LYS A 769 23.30 -30.56 2.84
N GLU A 770 22.40 -31.50 2.54
CA GLU A 770 22.76 -32.91 2.33
C GLU A 770 23.68 -33.08 1.11
N LEU A 771 23.43 -32.33 0.04
CA LEU A 771 24.27 -32.34 -1.17
C LEU A 771 25.68 -31.77 -0.89
N ALA A 772 25.77 -30.66 -0.15
CA ALA A 772 27.05 -30.06 0.24
C ALA A 772 27.88 -30.96 1.17
N GLU A 773 27.25 -31.66 2.14
CA GLU A 773 27.94 -32.65 2.98
C GLU A 773 28.43 -33.85 2.14
N ARG A 774 27.65 -34.32 1.16
CA ARG A 774 28.05 -35.38 0.22
C ARG A 774 29.22 -34.98 -0.67
N GLU A 775 29.19 -33.78 -1.26
CA GLU A 775 30.26 -33.31 -2.13
C GLU A 775 31.57 -33.09 -1.36
N ARG A 776 31.50 -32.51 -0.16
CA ARG A 776 32.65 -32.36 0.74
C ARG A 776 33.32 -33.71 1.03
N LEU A 777 32.52 -34.76 1.27
CA LEU A 777 33.02 -36.12 1.47
C LEU A 777 33.71 -36.68 0.21
N GLU A 778 33.17 -36.42 -0.98
CA GLU A 778 33.80 -36.80 -2.24
C GLU A 778 35.11 -36.04 -2.52
N ARG A 779 35.17 -34.73 -2.25
CA ARG A 779 36.40 -33.92 -2.39
C ARG A 779 37.50 -34.48 -1.47
N GLN A 780 37.17 -34.79 -0.22
CA GLN A 780 38.09 -35.44 0.73
C GLN A 780 38.56 -36.83 0.25
N GLN A 781 37.67 -37.69 -0.27
CA GLN A 781 38.06 -38.99 -0.82
C GLN A 781 38.89 -38.92 -2.12
N LYS A 782 38.76 -37.84 -2.91
CA LYS A 782 39.59 -37.60 -4.09
C LYS A 782 40.98 -37.09 -3.69
N LYS A 783 41.06 -36.15 -2.74
CA LYS A 783 42.33 -35.70 -2.13
C LYS A 783 43.08 -36.87 -1.49
N LYS A 784 42.38 -37.77 -0.77
CA LYS A 784 42.98 -38.97 -0.18
C LYS A 784 43.51 -39.95 -1.24
N ARG A 785 42.84 -40.14 -2.38
CA ARG A 785 43.37 -40.98 -3.48
C ARG A 785 44.60 -40.42 -4.18
N LEU A 786 44.70 -39.09 -4.32
CA LEU A 786 45.94 -38.42 -4.76
C LEU A 786 47.08 -38.56 -3.73
N LEU A 787 46.76 -38.82 -2.46
CA LEU A 787 47.72 -39.14 -1.40
C LEU A 787 48.03 -40.64 -1.27
N GLU A 788 47.16 -41.54 -1.72
CA GLU A 788 47.34 -43.00 -1.64
C GLU A 788 48.17 -43.58 -2.80
N MET A 789 48.28 -42.85 -3.92
CA MET A 789 49.23 -43.13 -5.02
C MET A 789 50.71 -42.83 -4.62
N LYS A 790 51.04 -43.02 -3.34
CA LYS A 790 52.34 -42.78 -2.68
C LYS A 790 52.89 -44.01 -1.93
N THR A 791 52.27 -45.19 -2.08
CA THR A 791 52.60 -46.39 -1.29
C THR A 791 53.12 -47.58 -2.11
N GLU A 792 53.58 -47.32 -3.33
CA GLU A 792 54.62 -48.14 -3.99
C GLU A 792 55.88 -47.27 -4.08
N GLY A 793 57.01 -47.78 -3.59
CA GLY A 793 58.02 -46.94 -2.96
C GLY A 793 59.13 -46.41 -3.86
N ASP A 794 59.26 -45.08 -3.91
CA ASP A 794 60.55 -44.37 -3.78
C ASP A 794 60.30 -42.91 -3.35
N GLU A 795 60.71 -42.54 -2.13
CA GLU A 795 60.38 -41.22 -1.54
C GLU A 795 61.11 -40.04 -2.21
N THR A 796 62.18 -40.32 -2.97
CA THR A 796 63.05 -39.33 -3.61
C THR A 796 62.42 -38.64 -4.81
N GLY A 797 61.52 -39.29 -5.55
CA GLY A 797 60.91 -38.73 -6.77
C GLY A 797 59.70 -37.81 -6.53
N VAL A 798 59.17 -37.74 -5.31
CA VAL A 798 57.86 -37.11 -5.02
C VAL A 798 57.88 -35.59 -5.23
N MET A 799 58.99 -34.92 -4.89
CA MET A 799 59.14 -33.48 -5.11
C MET A 799 59.37 -33.15 -6.58
N ASP A 800 60.16 -33.94 -7.31
CA ASP A 800 60.50 -33.67 -8.71
C ASP A 800 59.28 -33.87 -9.63
N ASN A 801 58.50 -34.94 -9.43
CA ASN A 801 57.23 -35.17 -10.13
C ASN A 801 56.23 -34.02 -9.89
N LEU A 802 56.22 -33.44 -8.68
CA LEU A 802 55.37 -32.30 -8.32
C LEU A 802 55.85 -31.00 -8.99
N LEU A 803 57.16 -30.77 -9.04
CA LEU A 803 57.79 -29.66 -9.74
C LEU A 803 57.56 -29.75 -11.26
N GLU A 804 57.57 -30.96 -11.85
CA GLU A 804 57.25 -31.17 -13.26
C GLU A 804 55.74 -30.93 -13.54
N ALA A 805 54.84 -31.42 -12.68
CA ALA A 805 53.41 -31.14 -12.76
C ALA A 805 53.07 -29.65 -12.59
N LEU A 806 53.84 -28.93 -11.76
CA LEU A 806 53.80 -27.47 -11.62
C LEU A 806 54.28 -26.77 -12.89
N GLN A 807 55.47 -27.12 -13.39
CA GLN A 807 56.12 -26.46 -14.54
C GLN A 807 55.35 -26.67 -15.86
N SER A 808 54.76 -27.85 -16.05
CA SER A 808 53.86 -28.17 -17.17
C SER A 808 52.44 -27.59 -17.04
N GLY A 809 52.10 -27.04 -15.87
CA GLY A 809 50.77 -26.52 -15.54
C GLY A 809 49.70 -27.59 -15.33
N ALA A 810 50.05 -28.88 -15.36
CA ALA A 810 49.14 -29.99 -15.14
C ALA A 810 48.52 -29.97 -13.72
N ALA A 811 49.31 -29.58 -12.71
CA ALA A 811 48.87 -29.48 -11.31
C ALA A 811 47.67 -28.52 -11.10
N PHE A 812 47.48 -27.55 -12.00
CA PHE A 812 46.36 -26.60 -11.98
C PHE A 812 45.18 -27.10 -12.83
N ARG A 813 45.45 -27.68 -14.00
CA ARG A 813 44.45 -27.91 -15.06
C ARG A 813 43.40 -28.97 -14.78
N ASP A 814 43.65 -29.94 -13.90
CA ASP A 814 42.70 -31.04 -13.65
C ASP A 814 41.84 -30.85 -12.39
N ARG A 815 42.03 -29.77 -11.61
CA ARG A 815 41.20 -29.50 -10.41
C ARG A 815 39.73 -29.17 -10.73
N ARG A 816 39.43 -28.58 -11.90
CA ARG A 816 38.10 -28.00 -12.21
C ARG A 816 37.37 -28.56 -13.43
N LYS A 817 38.01 -29.38 -14.28
CA LYS A 817 37.50 -29.78 -15.61
C LYS A 817 36.33 -30.78 -15.64
N ARG A 818 35.25 -30.55 -14.89
CA ARG A 818 33.96 -31.29 -15.00
C ARG A 818 32.73 -30.41 -14.78
N THR A 819 32.67 -29.23 -15.38
CA THR A 819 31.38 -28.57 -15.68
C THR A 819 30.71 -29.25 -16.89
N PRO A 820 29.47 -29.76 -16.78
CA PRO A 820 28.73 -30.28 -17.93
C PRO A 820 28.29 -29.15 -18.87
N LYS A 821 28.28 -29.41 -20.18
CA LYS A 821 27.47 -28.59 -21.11
C LYS A 821 25.97 -28.79 -20.81
N PRO A 822 25.13 -27.76 -21.02
CA PRO A 822 23.80 -27.72 -20.44
C PRO A 822 22.84 -28.78 -20.98
N LYS A 823 22.03 -29.30 -20.07
CA LYS A 823 20.66 -29.76 -20.29
C LYS A 823 19.79 -29.13 -19.20
N ASP A 824 18.51 -28.92 -19.52
CA ASP A 824 17.61 -28.05 -18.78
C ASP A 824 17.22 -28.48 -17.35
N VAL A 825 16.53 -27.55 -16.67
CA VAL A 825 15.71 -27.68 -15.44
C VAL A 825 16.37 -27.36 -14.08
N ARG A 826 16.41 -26.05 -13.80
CA ARG A 826 15.94 -25.33 -12.58
C ARG A 826 16.42 -25.71 -11.14
N GLN A 827 16.93 -24.66 -10.45
CA GLN A 827 16.62 -24.23 -9.05
C GLN A 827 17.11 -25.13 -7.87
N SER A 828 17.82 -24.69 -6.82
CA SER A 828 18.03 -23.34 -6.23
C SER A 828 18.74 -23.40 -4.84
N LEU A 829 19.30 -22.27 -4.40
CA LEU A 829 19.54 -21.74 -3.03
C LEU A 829 20.80 -22.18 -2.23
N SER A 830 21.86 -21.35 -2.36
CA SER A 830 22.53 -20.48 -1.34
C SER A 830 22.29 -20.68 0.20
N PRO A 831 23.02 -20.00 1.15
CA PRO A 831 24.28 -19.22 1.10
C PRO A 831 25.37 -19.68 2.13
N MET A 832 26.53 -19.00 2.24
CA MET A 832 27.56 -19.31 3.28
C MET A 832 28.06 -18.13 4.14
N SER A 833 28.31 -18.49 5.41
CA SER A 833 28.89 -17.77 6.56
C SER A 833 29.98 -16.73 6.27
N GLN A 834 29.76 -15.48 6.72
CA GLN A 834 30.86 -14.52 6.95
C GLN A 834 31.75 -14.97 8.13
N ARG A 835 33.07 -14.86 7.97
CA ARG A 835 34.06 -14.79 9.06
C ARG A 835 34.82 -13.46 8.99
N PRO A 836 35.46 -12.99 10.08
CA PRO A 836 36.15 -11.70 10.07
C PRO A 836 37.35 -11.69 9.10
N VAL A 837 37.37 -10.71 8.19
CA VAL A 837 38.50 -10.48 7.28
C VAL A 837 39.74 -10.04 8.07
N LEU A 838 40.89 -10.64 7.77
CA LEU A 838 42.19 -10.23 8.32
C LEU A 838 42.47 -8.75 8.00
N LYS A 839 42.97 -8.00 8.98
CA LYS A 839 43.19 -6.55 8.82
C LYS A 839 44.27 -6.25 7.78
N VAL A 840 43.94 -5.38 6.82
CA VAL A 840 44.95 -4.73 5.97
C VAL A 840 45.83 -3.84 6.85
N CYS A 841 47.12 -4.16 6.94
CA CYS A 841 48.09 -3.39 7.73
C CYS A 841 48.52 -2.10 7.03
N ASN A 842 47.68 -1.06 7.16
CA ASN A 842 48.01 0.30 6.74
C ASN A 842 49.28 0.82 7.45
N HIS A 843 50.42 0.82 6.76
CA HIS A 843 51.63 1.56 7.18
C HIS A 843 51.43 3.07 7.02
N GLY A 844 50.68 3.67 7.95
CA GLY A 844 50.44 5.10 8.02
C GLY A 844 51.70 5.88 8.40
N ASN A 845 52.42 6.40 7.41
CA ASN A 845 53.46 7.41 7.63
C ASN A 845 52.86 8.65 8.30
N LYS A 846 53.37 9.00 9.49
CA LYS A 846 53.16 10.31 10.09
C LYS A 846 54.24 11.28 9.59
N PRO A 847 53.90 12.54 9.28
CA PRO A 847 54.91 13.57 9.07
C PRO A 847 55.59 13.93 10.40
N TYR A 848 56.86 14.28 10.34
CA TYR A 848 57.55 15.08 11.34
C TYR A 848 57.77 16.49 10.76
N SER A 849 57.45 17.50 11.58
CA SER A 849 57.69 18.95 11.41
C SER A 849 57.73 19.51 9.99
#